data_AF-A0A1G7QYH3-F1
#
_entry.id   AF-A0A1G7QYH3-F1
#
_cell.length_a   1.000
_cell.length_b   1.000
_cell.length_c   1.000
_cell.angle_alpha   90.00
_cell.angle_beta   90.00
_cell.angle_gamma   90.00
#
_symmetry.space_group_name_H-M   'P 1'
#
loop_
_entity.id
_entity.type
_entity.pdbx_description
1 polymer ?
#
loop_
_entity_poly.entity_id
_entity_poly.type
_entity_poly.pdbx_seq_one_letter_code
_entity_poly.pdbx_strand_id
1 'polypeptide(L)'
;MLTIVRKSIYLLVVILLIFQATVFADSNGSKLATTLSVNQKVDKNTSEGNNNEISDDNEADPNSVQNSDFPIEPDSSQAPPLDQSEEEQIPSFEEEVELSDGETSDLLDLPAQLKGAITIAAPTALKSRIHSDTTVNLEWTHPDSTQVGSFEIYKDDLVIGSVSRTKTFYTVTGLSPGTTYSFKIRALAQDQVASEFSETIAATTLSGKQVYEFEQLEGLTHSGDRLTMQEESQSSAGRHAFYESNAVGDYIEFPFVAEQGIYQLDLRIRQFNNRGIAKVTVDGVAVAQSLDLYNLTSRHIDTQIGQVTLDNRATHTIRFEVTGKNASSSNYILGLDAMYLTKQVVHATPKTPTNFKSGIQSDTTVNLEWSAPTQEPDVVIDAYEIYQDDALAATIAGTKTFYTITGLIPGTSYVFKIRSISQNQVASEFSQSVNVTTLSGKQVYEFEQLVGYTHSGDRLTMQEESKSSAGRHAFYESNAVGDYIEFPFVAEQGRYQLDLRIRQFNNRGIAKVTVDGVAVAQSLDLYNLTSRHIDTQIGQVTLDNRATHTIRFEVTGKNTASSNYILGLDAFYLTTASLDTFEPNDTPETATPINVSQKYESYISSKLDKDFYKFTATENTTYFFTLQSPSDRRYKVEVFNSSMQPSVVKKLVDGRDVHFSGYMPSGSFVYIRVSSEGEDYSFEPYRLRVSPASTKQYFYDDANRLIKTEYFQGLYKYQIQYIYDRNGNLLNKSTEKTVLE
;
A
#
# COMPACT_ATOMS: atom_id res chain seq x y z
N MET A 1 26.12 -8.42 -33.18
CA MET A 1 26.03 -8.03 -31.76
C MET A 1 24.95 -8.78 -30.96
N LEU A 2 23.76 -9.07 -31.51
CA LEU A 2 22.61 -9.59 -30.74
C LEU A 2 22.86 -10.94 -30.01
N THR A 3 23.77 -11.78 -30.51
CA THR A 3 24.08 -13.11 -29.92
C THR A 3 24.96 -13.05 -28.66
N ILE A 4 25.71 -11.96 -28.46
CA ILE A 4 26.60 -11.79 -27.29
C ILE A 4 25.79 -11.36 -26.06
N VAL A 5 24.80 -10.48 -26.25
CA VAL A 5 23.93 -9.97 -25.17
C VAL A 5 23.11 -11.09 -24.52
N ARG A 6 22.63 -12.08 -25.30
CA ARG A 6 21.84 -13.22 -24.76
C ARG A 6 22.63 -14.16 -23.83
N LYS A 7 23.96 -14.26 -23.96
CA LYS A 7 24.77 -15.11 -23.06
C LYS A 7 25.09 -14.43 -21.73
N SER A 8 25.25 -13.10 -21.71
CA SER A 8 25.52 -12.36 -20.47
C SER A 8 24.32 -12.34 -19.51
N ILE A 9 23.08 -12.32 -20.04
CA ILE A 9 21.86 -12.33 -19.23
C ILE A 9 21.68 -13.67 -18.49
N TYR A 10 21.96 -14.80 -19.15
CA TYR A 10 21.87 -16.12 -18.50
C TYR A 10 22.90 -16.31 -17.38
N LEU A 11 24.09 -15.72 -17.51
CA LEU A 11 25.11 -15.79 -16.45
C LEU A 11 24.72 -14.94 -15.24
N LEU A 12 24.06 -13.80 -15.44
CA LEU A 12 23.61 -12.91 -14.37
C LEU A 12 22.46 -13.53 -13.54
N VAL A 13 21.51 -14.20 -14.19
CA VAL A 13 20.37 -14.86 -13.52
C VAL A 13 20.81 -16.04 -12.65
N VAL A 14 21.81 -16.82 -13.10
CA VAL A 14 22.35 -17.94 -12.31
C VAL A 14 23.15 -17.45 -11.09
N ILE A 15 23.85 -16.31 -11.19
CA ILE A 15 24.56 -15.71 -10.05
C ILE A 15 23.57 -15.14 -9.01
N LEU A 16 22.45 -14.56 -9.45
CA LEU A 16 21.42 -14.05 -8.52
C LEU A 16 20.72 -15.17 -7.73
N LEU A 17 20.46 -16.32 -8.37
CA LEU A 17 19.83 -17.49 -7.73
C LEU A 17 20.73 -18.19 -6.69
N ILE A 18 22.04 -18.00 -6.74
CA ILE A 18 22.99 -18.55 -5.76
C ILE A 18 23.09 -17.66 -4.50
N PHE A 19 22.71 -16.38 -4.59
CA PHE A 19 22.83 -15.43 -3.48
C PHE A 19 21.63 -15.38 -2.52
N GLN A 20 20.51 -16.04 -2.81
CA GLN A 20 19.32 -16.08 -1.94
C GLN A 20 19.27 -17.29 -0.98
N ALA A 21 20.34 -18.10 -0.90
CA ALA A 21 20.36 -19.33 -0.10
C ALA A 21 21.28 -19.29 1.14
N THR A 22 21.69 -18.10 1.62
CA THR A 22 22.64 -17.97 2.75
C THR A 22 22.36 -16.78 3.68
N VAL A 23 21.15 -16.73 4.25
CA VAL A 23 20.92 -16.11 5.57
C VAL A 23 19.92 -16.95 6.36
N PHE A 24 20.42 -17.90 7.16
CA PHE A 24 19.92 -18.23 8.51
C PHE A 24 20.77 -19.37 9.10
N ALA A 25 20.97 -19.31 10.44
CA ALA A 25 21.76 -20.22 11.27
C ALA A 25 23.27 -20.31 10.94
N ASP A 26 24.10 -19.81 11.86
CA ASP A 26 24.72 -20.77 12.79
C ASP A 26 25.09 -20.12 14.14
N SER A 27 24.79 -20.82 15.23
CA SER A 27 25.45 -20.66 16.51
C SER A 27 25.34 -21.95 17.34
N ASN A 28 25.94 -23.05 16.89
CA ASN A 28 26.63 -24.02 17.76
C ASN A 28 27.43 -25.03 16.92
N GLY A 29 28.75 -24.87 16.88
CA GLY A 29 29.60 -25.67 16.00
C GLY A 29 30.02 -27.03 16.55
N SER A 30 30.35 -27.96 15.65
CA SER A 30 31.36 -29.00 15.90
C SER A 30 32.07 -29.46 14.62
N LYS A 31 33.34 -29.85 14.79
CA LYS A 31 34.35 -30.16 13.74
C LYS A 31 34.00 -31.35 12.84
N LEU A 32 34.50 -31.32 11.59
CA LEU A 32 35.27 -32.36 10.84
C LEU A 32 35.29 -31.92 9.35
N ALA A 33 36.41 -31.56 8.69
CA ALA A 33 37.56 -32.39 8.25
C ALA A 33 37.11 -33.59 7.37
N THR A 34 37.59 -33.83 6.12
CA THR A 34 38.71 -33.24 5.34
C THR A 34 38.56 -33.54 3.82
N THR A 35 39.20 -32.74 2.95
CA THR A 35 39.68 -33.05 1.57
C THR A 35 38.75 -33.65 0.50
N LEU A 36 38.55 -32.88 -0.58
CA LEU A 36 38.32 -33.42 -1.93
C LEU A 36 39.65 -33.90 -2.56
N SER A 37 39.60 -34.97 -3.34
CA SER A 37 40.56 -35.24 -4.42
C SER A 37 39.88 -35.96 -5.60
N VAL A 38 40.21 -35.50 -6.80
CA VAL A 38 39.56 -35.82 -8.09
C VAL A 38 40.21 -37.03 -8.75
N ASN A 39 39.45 -37.88 -9.47
CA ASN A 39 39.89 -38.38 -10.79
C ASN A 39 38.80 -39.00 -11.69
N GLN A 40 39.12 -39.03 -12.99
CA GLN A 40 38.26 -39.33 -14.14
C GLN A 40 38.21 -40.82 -14.57
N LYS A 41 37.22 -41.14 -15.43
CA LYS A 41 37.26 -42.15 -16.54
C LYS A 41 37.34 -43.65 -16.14
N VAL A 42 36.89 -44.65 -16.94
CA VAL A 42 35.90 -44.76 -18.06
C VAL A 42 35.62 -46.26 -18.32
N ASP A 43 34.49 -46.59 -18.95
CA ASP A 43 34.15 -47.85 -19.67
C ASP A 43 33.94 -49.24 -18.98
N LYS A 44 32.75 -49.80 -19.26
CA LYS A 44 32.43 -51.15 -19.81
C LYS A 44 32.25 -52.43 -18.95
N ASN A 45 31.00 -52.93 -19.03
CA ASN A 45 30.53 -54.27 -19.45
C ASN A 45 30.55 -55.51 -18.53
N THR A 46 29.32 -56.05 -18.30
CA THR A 46 28.84 -57.47 -18.41
C THR A 46 29.50 -58.58 -17.55
N SER A 47 28.87 -59.71 -17.19
CA SER A 47 27.53 -60.33 -17.41
C SER A 47 27.23 -61.27 -16.21
N GLU A 48 26.01 -61.76 -15.97
CA GLU A 48 25.44 -63.10 -16.32
C GLU A 48 24.18 -63.29 -15.42
N GLY A 49 23.16 -64.11 -15.68
CA GLY A 49 22.83 -64.98 -16.83
C GLY A 49 21.67 -65.96 -16.49
N ASN A 50 21.03 -66.54 -17.52
CA ASN A 50 20.10 -67.70 -17.53
C ASN A 50 18.63 -67.54 -17.06
N ASN A 51 17.61 -68.21 -17.64
CA ASN A 51 17.37 -68.77 -19.00
C ASN A 51 15.90 -69.28 -19.15
N ASN A 52 15.33 -69.22 -20.37
CA ASN A 52 14.51 -70.20 -21.14
C ASN A 52 13.54 -71.23 -20.43
N GLU A 53 12.41 -71.73 -20.99
CA GLU A 53 11.70 -71.60 -22.30
C GLU A 53 10.33 -72.36 -22.34
N ILE A 54 9.50 -72.09 -23.38
CA ILE A 54 8.64 -73.03 -24.19
C ILE A 54 7.16 -73.43 -23.82
N SER A 55 6.35 -73.43 -24.91
CA SER A 55 5.09 -74.13 -25.30
C SER A 55 3.69 -73.81 -24.71
N ASP A 56 2.88 -73.13 -25.54
CA ASP A 56 1.63 -73.57 -26.22
C ASP A 56 0.34 -74.03 -25.49
N ASP A 57 -0.75 -73.39 -25.96
CA ASP A 57 -2.03 -73.94 -26.48
C ASP A 57 -3.38 -73.88 -25.72
N ASN A 58 -4.35 -73.21 -26.41
CA ASN A 58 -5.84 -73.32 -26.37
C ASN A 58 -6.59 -72.87 -25.08
N GLU A 59 -7.78 -72.24 -25.06
CA GLU A 59 -8.84 -71.83 -26.02
C GLU A 59 -9.29 -70.37 -25.69
N ALA A 60 -10.06 -69.57 -26.45
CA ALA A 60 -10.56 -69.54 -27.85
C ALA A 60 -11.15 -68.12 -28.17
N ASP A 61 -11.72 -67.91 -29.36
CA ASP A 61 -12.47 -66.71 -29.83
C ASP A 61 -13.74 -67.16 -30.59
N PRO A 62 -14.85 -66.38 -30.65
CA PRO A 62 -15.18 -65.77 -31.96
C PRO A 62 -15.91 -64.40 -31.97
N ASN A 63 -15.62 -63.61 -33.01
CA ASN A 63 -16.54 -62.93 -33.97
C ASN A 63 -18.08 -63.09 -33.78
N SER A 64 -18.99 -62.19 -34.26
CA SER A 64 -18.97 -60.80 -34.75
C SER A 64 -20.41 -60.36 -35.17
N VAL A 65 -20.70 -59.05 -35.28
CA VAL A 65 -21.74 -58.38 -36.13
C VAL A 65 -23.25 -58.75 -36.04
N GLN A 66 -24.12 -57.73 -35.86
CA GLN A 66 -25.34 -57.35 -36.65
C GLN A 66 -25.86 -56.00 -36.07
N ASN A 67 -26.26 -54.91 -36.75
CA ASN A 67 -26.66 -54.52 -38.13
C ASN A 67 -28.18 -54.54 -38.46
N SER A 68 -28.80 -53.35 -38.54
CA SER A 68 -30.03 -52.98 -39.27
C SER A 68 -30.16 -51.43 -39.23
N ASP A 69 -30.04 -50.70 -40.34
CA ASP A 69 -31.02 -50.42 -41.42
C ASP A 69 -32.00 -49.24 -41.16
N PHE A 70 -32.06 -48.33 -42.15
CA PHE A 70 -33.01 -47.20 -42.31
C PHE A 70 -34.42 -47.71 -42.74
N PRO A 71 -35.50 -46.88 -42.92
CA PRO A 71 -35.65 -45.40 -42.83
C PRO A 71 -36.88 -44.94 -41.98
N ILE A 72 -37.25 -43.64 -42.08
CA ILE A 72 -38.61 -43.01 -42.03
C ILE A 72 -38.58 -41.66 -41.26
N GLU A 73 -38.84 -40.56 -41.99
CA GLU A 73 -39.36 -39.27 -41.48
C GLU A 73 -40.91 -39.34 -41.32
N PRO A 74 -41.61 -38.46 -40.56
CA PRO A 74 -41.23 -37.07 -40.26
C PRO A 74 -41.55 -36.54 -38.83
N ASP A 75 -41.26 -35.23 -38.67
CA ASP A 75 -41.98 -34.23 -37.84
C ASP A 75 -41.75 -34.17 -36.31
N SER A 76 -40.96 -33.18 -35.86
CA SER A 76 -41.52 -31.92 -35.32
C SER A 76 -40.59 -31.15 -34.35
N SER A 77 -40.65 -29.82 -34.45
CA SER A 77 -40.33 -28.81 -33.42
C SER A 77 -38.87 -28.44 -33.04
N GLN A 78 -38.46 -27.30 -33.59
CA GLN A 78 -37.79 -26.15 -32.94
C GLN A 78 -36.26 -26.14 -32.70
N ALA A 79 -35.57 -25.58 -33.70
CA ALA A 79 -34.43 -24.66 -33.55
C ALA A 79 -34.64 -23.45 -34.53
N PRO A 80 -33.84 -22.37 -34.49
CA PRO A 80 -34.34 -20.98 -34.55
C PRO A 80 -34.24 -20.26 -35.91
N PRO A 81 -34.79 -19.03 -35.98
CA PRO A 81 -34.14 -17.87 -36.61
C PRO A 81 -34.12 -16.65 -35.65
N LEU A 82 -33.30 -15.60 -35.75
CA LEU A 82 -32.49 -14.99 -36.83
C LEU A 82 -33.27 -14.31 -37.98
N ASP A 83 -33.72 -13.09 -37.65
CA ASP A 83 -33.58 -11.83 -38.41
C ASP A 83 -34.55 -11.49 -39.57
N GLN A 84 -34.93 -10.21 -39.59
CA GLN A 84 -35.69 -9.42 -40.61
C GLN A 84 -37.15 -9.88 -40.85
N SER A 85 -38.12 -9.03 -41.23
CA SER A 85 -38.14 -7.62 -41.65
C SER A 85 -39.55 -7.02 -41.37
N GLU A 86 -39.72 -5.70 -41.56
CA GLU A 86 -41.01 -5.18 -42.05
C GLU A 86 -40.79 -4.59 -43.46
N GLU A 87 -41.60 -5.05 -44.41
CA GLU A 87 -41.63 -4.63 -45.80
C GLU A 87 -42.68 -3.53 -46.03
N GLU A 88 -42.45 -2.68 -47.02
CA GLU A 88 -43.37 -2.42 -48.16
C GLU A 88 -42.55 -1.58 -49.17
N GLN A 89 -42.05 -2.12 -50.31
CA GLN A 89 -42.76 -2.38 -51.58
C GLN A 89 -43.40 -1.08 -52.15
N ILE A 90 -43.34 -0.70 -53.44
CA ILE A 90 -43.40 -1.36 -54.77
C ILE A 90 -42.92 -0.31 -55.84
N PRO A 91 -42.79 -0.56 -57.17
CA PRO A 91 -42.26 -1.70 -57.95
C PRO A 91 -41.27 -1.33 -59.10
N SER A 92 -40.68 -2.36 -59.71
CA SER A 92 -40.44 -2.61 -61.16
C SER A 92 -40.04 -1.48 -62.15
N PHE A 93 -39.04 -1.77 -62.99
CA PHE A 93 -39.33 -2.22 -64.36
C PHE A 93 -38.34 -3.30 -64.80
N GLU A 94 -38.86 -4.36 -65.39
CA GLU A 94 -38.11 -5.42 -66.08
C GLU A 94 -37.78 -4.97 -67.50
N GLU A 95 -36.63 -5.37 -68.04
CA GLU A 95 -36.62 -6.12 -69.31
C GLU A 95 -35.33 -6.95 -69.41
N GLU A 96 -35.47 -8.24 -69.71
CA GLU A 96 -34.35 -9.13 -70.04
C GLU A 96 -33.83 -8.85 -71.46
N VAL A 97 -32.63 -9.36 -71.80
CA VAL A 97 -32.42 -10.27 -72.95
C VAL A 97 -30.94 -10.67 -73.05
N GLU A 98 -30.74 -11.96 -72.81
CA GLU A 98 -29.79 -12.91 -73.41
C GLU A 98 -28.56 -12.50 -74.26
N LEU A 99 -27.47 -13.22 -73.93
CA LEU A 99 -26.53 -13.97 -74.80
C LEU A 99 -25.20 -13.38 -75.31
N SER A 100 -24.15 -14.13 -74.90
CA SER A 100 -22.95 -14.56 -75.64
C SER A 100 -21.71 -13.67 -75.73
N ASP A 101 -20.60 -14.30 -75.32
CA ASP A 101 -19.23 -14.31 -75.85
C ASP A 101 -18.50 -13.02 -76.23
N GLY A 102 -17.21 -12.99 -75.84
CA GLY A 102 -16.17 -12.49 -76.75
C GLY A 102 -15.48 -11.18 -76.38
N GLU A 103 -14.43 -11.29 -75.58
CA GLU A 103 -13.18 -10.51 -75.62
C GLU A 103 -13.13 -9.09 -76.29
N THR A 104 -12.84 -8.12 -75.41
CA THR A 104 -11.73 -7.13 -75.54
C THR A 104 -11.85 -5.82 -76.35
N SER A 105 -11.45 -4.76 -75.63
CA SER A 105 -10.64 -3.60 -76.04
C SER A 105 -11.30 -2.34 -76.62
N ASP A 106 -10.66 -1.22 -76.25
CA ASP A 106 -10.76 0.15 -76.76
C ASP A 106 -12.11 0.88 -76.70
N LEU A 107 -12.31 1.56 -75.56
CA LEU A 107 -12.80 2.94 -75.57
C LEU A 107 -11.81 3.86 -74.82
N LEU A 108 -11.04 4.58 -75.61
CA LEU A 108 -10.28 5.76 -75.20
C LEU A 108 -11.22 6.92 -74.83
N ASP A 109 -10.75 7.72 -73.88
CA ASP A 109 -11.09 9.14 -73.66
C ASP A 109 -12.51 9.47 -73.11
N LEU A 110 -12.57 9.63 -71.78
CA LEU A 110 -13.55 10.48 -71.09
C LEU A 110 -12.79 11.51 -70.22
N PRO A 111 -13.24 12.77 -70.17
CA PRO A 111 -12.37 13.90 -69.86
C PRO A 111 -11.96 13.99 -68.37
N ALA A 112 -10.80 14.60 -68.16
CA ALA A 112 -10.20 14.84 -66.85
C ALA A 112 -10.95 15.91 -66.02
N GLN A 113 -12.15 15.57 -65.51
CA GLN A 113 -12.83 16.36 -64.48
C GLN A 113 -13.91 15.57 -63.73
N LEU A 114 -13.53 14.59 -62.89
CA LEU A 114 -14.32 14.10 -61.74
C LEU A 114 -13.55 13.18 -60.76
N LYS A 115 -12.24 13.38 -60.57
CA LYS A 115 -11.62 13.07 -59.27
C LYS A 115 -11.93 14.24 -58.34
N GLY A 116 -12.96 14.11 -57.50
CA GLY A 116 -13.16 15.05 -56.40
C GLY A 116 -11.91 15.06 -55.53
N ALA A 117 -11.23 16.20 -55.43
CA ALA A 117 -10.03 16.31 -54.62
C ALA A 117 -10.36 16.01 -53.16
N ILE A 118 -9.70 15.01 -52.58
CA ILE A 118 -9.89 14.63 -51.18
C ILE A 118 -9.21 15.71 -50.32
N THR A 119 -9.98 16.73 -49.96
CA THR A 119 -9.52 17.82 -49.09
C THR A 119 -9.57 17.38 -47.63
N ILE A 120 -8.43 16.92 -47.11
CA ILE A 120 -8.25 16.68 -45.68
C ILE A 120 -7.95 17.98 -44.92
N ALA A 121 -8.48 18.11 -43.70
CA ALA A 121 -8.23 19.27 -42.85
C ALA A 121 -6.79 19.27 -42.29
N ALA A 122 -6.27 20.47 -42.01
CA ALA A 122 -4.94 20.66 -41.44
C ALA A 122 -4.87 20.22 -39.97
N PRO A 123 -3.70 19.77 -39.47
CA PRO A 123 -3.42 19.70 -38.04
C PRO A 123 -3.62 21.07 -37.38
N THR A 124 -4.08 21.10 -36.13
CA THR A 124 -4.31 22.34 -35.37
C THR A 124 -3.73 22.24 -33.97
N ALA A 125 -3.65 23.37 -33.25
CA ALA A 125 -3.08 23.44 -31.90
C ALA A 125 -1.63 22.89 -31.85
N LEU A 126 -0.84 23.23 -32.86
CA LEU A 126 0.58 22.92 -32.89
C LEU A 126 1.29 23.70 -31.78
N LYS A 127 1.89 22.97 -30.85
CA LYS A 127 2.68 23.52 -29.74
C LYS A 127 4.07 22.90 -29.74
N SER A 128 5.03 23.62 -29.16
CA SER A 128 6.39 23.12 -28.94
C SER A 128 6.74 23.13 -27.47
N ARG A 129 7.63 22.20 -27.08
CA ARG A 129 8.24 22.13 -25.76
C ARG A 129 9.74 21.97 -25.94
N ILE A 130 10.51 22.89 -25.38
CA ILE A 130 11.96 22.74 -25.31
C ILE A 130 12.25 21.53 -24.41
N HIS A 131 13.12 20.63 -24.86
CA HIS A 131 13.50 19.45 -24.07
C HIS A 131 14.98 19.49 -23.69
N SER A 132 15.84 20.02 -24.56
CA SER A 132 17.24 20.31 -24.25
C SER A 132 17.77 21.51 -25.07
N ASP A 133 19.09 21.68 -25.06
CA ASP A 133 19.83 22.53 -25.98
C ASP A 133 19.83 22.05 -27.45
N THR A 134 19.48 20.79 -27.67
CA THR A 134 19.62 20.09 -28.96
C THR A 134 18.31 19.45 -29.43
N THR A 135 17.22 19.58 -28.65
CA THR A 135 15.94 18.91 -28.91
C THR A 135 14.71 19.75 -28.56
N VAL A 136 13.69 19.65 -29.41
CA VAL A 136 12.35 20.25 -29.23
C VAL A 136 11.30 19.19 -29.53
N ASN A 137 10.34 19.01 -28.62
CA ASN A 137 9.16 18.20 -28.87
C ASN A 137 8.05 19.06 -29.48
N LEU A 138 7.40 18.52 -30.51
CA LEU A 138 6.22 19.09 -31.17
C LEU A 138 5.02 18.19 -30.90
N GLU A 139 3.85 18.79 -30.70
CA GLU A 139 2.58 18.10 -30.48
C GLU A 139 1.44 18.87 -31.16
N TRP A 140 0.45 18.16 -31.69
CA TRP A 140 -0.67 18.74 -32.44
C TRP A 140 -1.97 17.92 -32.28
N THR A 141 -3.10 18.55 -32.54
CA THR A 141 -4.41 17.88 -32.62
C THR A 141 -4.57 17.20 -33.99
N HIS A 142 -5.03 15.95 -33.98
CA HIS A 142 -5.34 15.19 -35.19
C HIS A 142 -6.61 15.78 -35.87
N PRO A 143 -6.66 15.94 -37.20
CA PRO A 143 -7.82 16.52 -37.91
C PRO A 143 -8.98 15.52 -38.12
N ASP A 144 -9.09 14.50 -37.25
CA ASP A 144 -10.11 13.44 -37.17
C ASP A 144 -10.76 12.91 -38.47
N SER A 145 -9.99 12.87 -39.56
CA SER A 145 -10.36 12.21 -40.81
C SER A 145 -9.71 10.83 -40.95
N THR A 146 -10.51 9.83 -41.33
CA THR A 146 -10.03 8.47 -41.67
C THR A 146 -9.14 8.43 -42.90
N GLN A 147 -9.16 9.50 -43.72
CA GLN A 147 -8.39 9.64 -44.95
C GLN A 147 -6.93 10.05 -44.71
N VAL A 148 -6.57 10.52 -43.51
CA VAL A 148 -5.17 10.84 -43.15
C VAL A 148 -4.32 9.58 -43.19
N GLY A 149 -3.23 9.60 -43.94
CA GLY A 149 -2.20 8.55 -43.96
C GLY A 149 -1.02 8.87 -43.04
N SER A 150 -0.53 10.11 -43.09
CA SER A 150 0.64 10.57 -42.33
C SER A 150 0.63 12.08 -42.06
N PHE A 151 1.61 12.56 -41.31
CA PHE A 151 1.91 13.98 -41.11
C PHE A 151 3.33 14.27 -41.60
N GLU A 152 3.55 15.38 -42.27
CA GLU A 152 4.89 15.91 -42.59
C GLU A 152 5.26 17.05 -41.64
N ILE A 153 6.45 16.96 -41.06
CA ILE A 153 6.99 17.93 -40.11
C ILE A 153 8.03 18.81 -40.81
N TYR A 154 7.87 20.12 -40.69
CA TYR A 154 8.76 21.11 -41.26
C TYR A 154 9.53 21.86 -40.18
N LYS A 155 10.81 22.12 -40.43
CA LYS A 155 11.67 23.04 -39.68
C LYS A 155 12.25 24.05 -40.66
N ASP A 156 12.02 25.34 -40.44
CA ASP A 156 12.48 26.44 -41.31
C ASP A 156 12.17 26.16 -42.79
N ASP A 157 10.90 25.87 -43.06
CA ASP A 157 10.34 25.49 -44.37
C ASP A 157 10.91 24.23 -45.04
N LEU A 158 11.85 23.52 -44.40
CA LEU A 158 12.38 22.23 -44.86
C LEU A 158 11.69 21.05 -44.17
N VAL A 159 11.29 20.03 -44.94
CA VAL A 159 10.78 18.76 -44.40
C VAL A 159 11.91 18.05 -43.64
N ILE A 160 11.68 17.74 -42.35
CA ILE A 160 12.62 16.99 -41.50
C ILE A 160 12.19 15.55 -41.23
N GLY A 161 10.93 15.21 -41.52
CA GLY A 161 10.44 13.84 -41.41
C GLY A 161 8.93 13.73 -41.59
N SER A 162 8.45 12.49 -41.55
CA SER A 162 7.02 12.18 -41.55
C SER A 162 6.71 11.10 -40.50
N VAL A 163 5.51 11.15 -39.93
CA VAL A 163 4.99 10.13 -38.99
C VAL A 163 3.62 9.61 -39.43
N SER A 164 3.31 8.38 -39.06
CA SER A 164 2.01 7.76 -39.35
C SER A 164 0.83 8.51 -38.71
N ARG A 165 -0.36 8.44 -39.32
CA ARG A 165 -1.65 8.97 -38.82
C ARG A 165 -1.93 8.80 -37.31
N THR A 166 -1.44 7.73 -36.67
CA THR A 166 -1.62 7.47 -35.24
C THR A 166 -0.71 8.31 -34.31
N LYS A 167 0.12 9.19 -34.86
CA LYS A 167 1.03 10.06 -34.12
C LYS A 167 0.57 11.51 -34.17
N THR A 168 0.43 12.10 -33.00
CA THR A 168 0.13 13.51 -32.75
C THR A 168 1.32 14.25 -32.13
N PHE A 169 2.52 13.68 -32.25
CA PHE A 169 3.74 14.20 -31.67
C PHE A 169 4.99 13.85 -32.50
N TYR A 170 6.03 14.67 -32.38
CA TYR A 170 7.34 14.47 -33.01
C TYR A 170 8.46 15.11 -32.20
N THR A 171 9.54 14.37 -31.91
CA THR A 171 10.74 14.92 -31.28
C THR A 171 11.75 15.31 -32.35
N VAL A 172 11.98 16.62 -32.48
CA VAL A 172 13.04 17.18 -33.32
C VAL A 172 14.35 17.08 -32.56
N THR A 173 15.37 16.50 -33.19
CA THR A 173 16.72 16.32 -32.61
C THR A 173 17.78 16.96 -33.51
N GLY A 174 19.02 17.05 -33.02
CA GLY A 174 20.14 17.61 -33.78
C GLY A 174 20.00 19.11 -34.04
N LEU A 175 19.32 19.83 -33.14
CA LEU A 175 19.25 21.28 -33.14
C LEU A 175 20.52 21.89 -32.55
N SER A 176 20.84 23.13 -32.92
CA SER A 176 21.92 23.90 -32.30
C SER A 176 21.45 24.52 -30.99
N PRO A 177 22.29 24.60 -29.95
CA PRO A 177 22.01 25.35 -28.72
C PRO A 177 21.69 26.83 -28.95
N GLY A 178 20.86 27.40 -28.07
CA GLY A 178 20.48 28.83 -28.05
C GLY A 178 19.82 29.35 -29.33
N THR A 179 19.34 28.47 -30.21
CA THR A 179 18.93 28.81 -31.57
C THR A 179 17.42 28.72 -31.72
N THR A 180 16.81 29.77 -32.29
CA THR A 180 15.38 29.80 -32.60
C THR A 180 15.11 29.12 -33.93
N TYR A 181 14.17 28.18 -33.93
CA TYR A 181 13.69 27.45 -35.09
C TYR A 181 12.20 27.69 -35.29
N SER A 182 11.74 27.68 -36.54
CA SER A 182 10.33 27.72 -36.90
C SER A 182 9.80 26.34 -37.27
N PHE A 183 8.60 26.00 -36.81
CA PHE A 183 7.96 24.70 -37.04
C PHE A 183 6.53 24.84 -37.52
N LYS A 184 6.15 24.00 -38.49
CA LYS A 184 4.77 23.81 -38.96
C LYS A 184 4.57 22.37 -39.44
N ILE A 185 3.34 21.90 -39.46
CA ILE A 185 3.01 20.51 -39.80
C ILE A 185 1.82 20.50 -40.76
N ARG A 186 1.77 19.54 -41.69
CA ARG A 186 0.59 19.28 -42.52
C ARG A 186 0.27 17.79 -42.52
N ALA A 187 -0.99 17.45 -42.76
CA ALA A 187 -1.42 16.08 -42.97
C ALA A 187 -1.27 15.69 -44.45
N LEU A 188 -0.95 14.43 -44.71
CA LEU A 188 -1.04 13.81 -46.02
C LEU A 188 -2.15 12.76 -45.99
N ALA A 189 -2.98 12.73 -47.02
CA ALA A 189 -3.99 11.70 -47.21
C ALA A 189 -3.33 10.38 -47.62
N GLN A 190 -4.09 9.28 -47.60
CA GLN A 190 -3.59 7.96 -48.02
C GLN A 190 -3.09 7.95 -49.48
N ASP A 191 -3.68 8.78 -50.36
CA ASP A 191 -3.25 9.01 -51.74
C ASP A 191 -2.17 10.10 -51.90
N GLN A 192 -1.56 10.53 -50.80
CA GLN A 192 -0.51 11.55 -50.69
C GLN A 192 -0.94 13.00 -51.03
N VAL A 193 -2.24 13.29 -51.15
CA VAL A 193 -2.73 14.67 -51.24
C VAL A 193 -2.51 15.39 -49.89
N ALA A 194 -1.89 16.57 -49.93
CA ALA A 194 -1.56 17.34 -48.73
C ALA A 194 -2.72 18.24 -48.28
N SER A 195 -2.88 18.40 -46.96
CA SER A 195 -3.68 19.47 -46.37
C SER A 195 -2.96 20.83 -46.47
N GLU A 196 -3.68 21.90 -46.11
CA GLU A 196 -3.06 23.14 -45.65
C GLU A 196 -2.13 22.88 -44.44
N PHE A 197 -1.25 23.84 -44.15
CA PHE A 197 -0.41 23.80 -42.95
C PHE A 197 -1.20 24.15 -41.68
N SER A 198 -0.71 23.65 -40.55
CA SER A 198 -0.98 24.21 -39.23
C SER A 198 -0.52 25.67 -39.13
N GLU A 199 -0.83 26.32 -38.02
CA GLU A 199 -0.11 27.49 -37.55
C GLU A 199 1.41 27.23 -37.52
N THR A 200 2.21 28.28 -37.77
CA THR A 200 3.67 28.23 -37.60
C THR A 200 4.02 28.72 -36.20
N ILE A 201 4.82 27.95 -35.47
CA ILE A 201 5.33 28.30 -34.15
C ILE A 201 6.84 28.48 -34.16
N ALA A 202 7.37 29.28 -33.24
CA ALA A 202 8.80 29.43 -33.01
C ALA A 202 9.19 28.76 -31.68
N ALA A 203 10.36 28.11 -31.65
CA ALA A 203 10.91 27.50 -30.44
C ALA A 203 12.43 27.74 -30.38
N THR A 204 12.93 28.19 -29.23
CA THR A 204 14.36 28.45 -28.99
C THR A 204 14.93 27.40 -28.05
N THR A 205 15.94 26.66 -28.51
CA THR A 205 16.64 25.67 -27.68
C THR A 205 17.37 26.30 -26.51
N LEU A 206 17.66 25.52 -25.46
CA LEU A 206 18.47 26.01 -24.34
C LEU A 206 19.89 26.39 -24.78
N SER A 207 20.54 27.28 -24.03
CA SER A 207 21.86 27.86 -24.32
C SER A 207 23.05 26.88 -24.35
N GLY A 208 22.82 25.58 -24.11
CA GLY A 208 23.85 24.54 -24.13
C GLY A 208 24.80 24.54 -22.94
N LYS A 209 25.86 23.74 -23.07
CA LYS A 209 26.97 23.65 -22.11
C LYS A 209 27.80 24.94 -22.15
N GLN A 210 27.63 25.79 -21.15
CA GLN A 210 28.51 26.94 -20.90
C GLN A 210 29.80 26.45 -20.23
N VAL A 211 30.95 26.95 -20.70
CA VAL A 211 32.28 26.60 -20.19
C VAL A 211 32.90 27.82 -19.52
N TYR A 212 33.38 27.65 -18.30
CA TYR A 212 34.09 28.65 -17.53
C TYR A 212 35.44 28.07 -17.13
N GLU A 213 36.49 28.48 -17.82
CA GLU A 213 37.87 28.04 -17.55
C GLU A 213 38.39 28.83 -16.33
N PHE A 214 38.81 28.16 -15.25
CA PHE A 214 39.09 28.84 -13.96
C PHE A 214 40.27 29.81 -14.05
N GLU A 215 41.18 29.58 -14.98
CA GLU A 215 42.34 30.42 -15.30
C GLU A 215 42.03 31.62 -16.21
N GLN A 216 40.75 31.84 -16.53
CA GLN A 216 40.21 33.00 -17.26
C GLN A 216 39.20 33.82 -16.42
N LEU A 217 38.79 33.34 -15.23
CA LEU A 217 37.89 34.06 -14.34
C LEU A 217 38.66 35.12 -13.52
N GLU A 218 38.42 36.39 -13.83
CA GLU A 218 38.98 37.53 -13.08
C GLU A 218 38.27 37.74 -11.73
N GLY A 219 38.90 38.48 -10.80
CA GLY A 219 38.27 38.86 -9.54
C GLY A 219 38.09 37.74 -8.51
N LEU A 220 38.76 36.60 -8.69
CA LEU A 220 38.80 35.52 -7.70
C LEU A 220 39.33 35.98 -6.33
N THR A 221 38.90 35.31 -5.26
CA THR A 221 39.42 35.50 -3.89
C THR A 221 39.85 34.17 -3.28
N HIS A 222 40.78 34.20 -2.33
CA HIS A 222 41.28 32.98 -1.66
C HIS A 222 41.83 33.28 -0.25
N SER A 223 42.04 32.25 0.57
CA SER A 223 42.50 32.35 1.97
C SER A 223 43.95 32.83 2.16
N GLY A 224 44.67 33.14 1.07
CA GLY A 224 46.04 33.63 1.08
C GLY A 224 47.12 32.61 0.69
N ASP A 225 46.76 31.34 0.49
CA ASP A 225 47.70 30.33 -0.01
C ASP A 225 48.17 30.60 -1.44
N ARG A 226 49.25 29.92 -1.85
CA ARG A 226 49.83 30.13 -3.17
C ARG A 226 48.90 29.56 -4.26
N LEU A 227 48.39 30.43 -5.12
CA LEU A 227 47.74 30.07 -6.37
C LEU A 227 48.74 30.17 -7.52
N THR A 228 48.81 29.14 -8.37
CA THR A 228 49.53 29.17 -9.64
C THR A 228 48.62 28.69 -10.77
N MET A 229 48.82 29.22 -11.98
CA MET A 229 48.18 28.69 -13.20
C MET A 229 49.21 27.81 -13.90
N GLN A 230 48.90 26.52 -14.11
CA GLN A 230 49.86 25.53 -14.62
C GLN A 230 49.47 25.06 -16.02
N GLU A 231 50.38 25.25 -16.97
CA GLU A 231 50.26 24.81 -18.36
C GLU A 231 50.40 23.27 -18.44
N GLU A 232 49.36 22.57 -18.86
CA GLU A 232 49.37 21.13 -19.13
C GLU A 232 48.46 20.80 -20.32
N SER A 233 48.95 20.03 -21.30
CA SER A 233 48.22 19.69 -22.53
C SER A 233 46.97 18.82 -22.34
N GLN A 234 46.69 18.37 -21.11
CA GLN A 234 45.47 17.65 -20.74
C GLN A 234 44.42 18.53 -20.06
N SER A 235 44.78 19.74 -19.62
CA SER A 235 43.85 20.71 -19.06
C SER A 235 42.97 21.32 -20.15
N SER A 236 41.78 21.77 -19.80
CA SER A 236 40.95 22.62 -20.66
C SER A 236 41.71 23.91 -20.98
N ALA A 237 41.52 24.45 -22.18
CA ALA A 237 42.33 25.55 -22.74
C ALA A 237 43.88 25.40 -22.66
N GLY A 238 44.41 24.24 -22.24
CA GLY A 238 45.83 23.98 -22.01
C GLY A 238 46.37 24.36 -20.62
N ARG A 239 45.55 24.87 -19.69
CA ARG A 239 46.01 25.37 -18.40
C ARG A 239 44.96 25.22 -17.30
N HIS A 240 45.38 25.00 -16.05
CA HIS A 240 44.47 24.88 -14.90
C HIS A 240 44.93 25.69 -13.68
N ALA A 241 44.00 25.99 -12.76
CA ALA A 241 44.27 26.60 -11.46
C ALA A 241 44.77 25.57 -10.44
N PHE A 242 45.94 25.82 -9.88
CA PHE A 242 46.62 24.96 -8.89
C PHE A 242 46.76 25.73 -7.58
N TYR A 243 45.88 25.41 -6.63
CA TYR A 243 45.77 26.09 -5.33
C TYR A 243 46.46 25.29 -4.23
N GLU A 244 47.57 25.81 -3.71
CA GLU A 244 48.42 25.13 -2.72
C GLU A 244 47.96 25.36 -1.27
N SER A 245 46.69 25.07 -1.01
CA SER A 245 46.15 24.95 0.36
C SER A 245 47.01 24.02 1.21
N ASN A 246 47.12 24.38 2.49
CA ASN A 246 47.90 23.66 3.49
C ASN A 246 47.07 23.20 4.71
N ALA A 247 45.83 23.69 4.86
CA ALA A 247 44.97 23.44 6.01
C ALA A 247 43.48 23.26 5.63
N VAL A 248 42.71 22.73 6.59
CA VAL A 248 41.24 22.70 6.53
C VAL A 248 40.70 24.09 6.86
N GLY A 249 39.74 24.56 6.06
CA GLY A 249 39.19 25.92 6.11
C GLY A 249 39.80 26.90 5.10
N ASP A 250 40.89 26.52 4.43
CA ASP A 250 41.40 27.26 3.27
C ASP A 250 40.35 27.25 2.15
N TYR A 251 40.27 28.33 1.36
CA TYR A 251 39.32 28.41 0.26
C TYR A 251 39.85 29.15 -0.95
N ILE A 252 39.27 28.86 -2.12
CA ILE A 252 39.36 29.66 -3.34
C ILE A 252 37.95 29.83 -3.92
N GLU A 253 37.62 31.03 -4.38
CA GLU A 253 36.30 31.44 -4.85
C GLU A 253 36.41 32.25 -6.14
N PHE A 254 35.67 31.84 -7.17
CA PHE A 254 35.67 32.46 -8.49
C PHE A 254 34.30 33.08 -8.78
N PRO A 255 34.24 34.36 -9.19
CA PRO A 255 33.02 34.94 -9.72
C PRO A 255 32.78 34.48 -11.17
N PHE A 256 31.53 34.34 -11.57
CA PHE A 256 31.15 34.03 -12.95
C PHE A 256 29.81 34.69 -13.32
N VAL A 257 29.54 34.82 -14.62
CA VAL A 257 28.30 35.40 -15.15
C VAL A 257 27.50 34.32 -15.86
N ALA A 258 26.24 34.13 -15.45
CA ALA A 258 25.30 33.21 -16.07
C ALA A 258 23.90 33.88 -16.09
N GLU A 259 22.98 33.34 -16.88
CA GLU A 259 21.58 33.75 -16.84
C GLU A 259 20.85 33.05 -15.69
N GLN A 260 19.71 33.60 -15.25
CA GLN A 260 18.83 32.87 -14.34
C GLN A 260 18.40 31.52 -14.94
N GLY A 261 18.28 30.51 -14.08
CA GLY A 261 17.82 29.17 -14.47
C GLY A 261 18.32 28.06 -13.56
N ILE A 262 17.93 26.83 -13.89
CA ILE A 262 18.46 25.61 -13.28
C ILE A 262 19.55 25.08 -14.22
N TYR A 263 20.68 24.67 -13.65
CA TYR A 263 21.82 24.15 -14.39
C TYR A 263 22.32 22.86 -13.78
N GLN A 264 22.74 21.92 -14.62
CA GLN A 264 23.62 20.83 -14.21
C GLN A 264 25.03 21.39 -14.11
N LEU A 265 25.62 21.34 -12.91
CA LEU A 265 27.01 21.73 -12.63
C LEU A 265 27.91 20.50 -12.69
N ASP A 266 28.81 20.51 -13.65
CA ASP A 266 29.92 19.56 -13.75
C ASP A 266 31.23 20.32 -13.62
N LEU A 267 32.24 19.68 -13.04
CA LEU A 267 33.58 20.25 -12.92
C LEU A 267 34.59 19.37 -13.62
N ARG A 268 35.55 20.01 -14.27
CA ARG A 268 36.78 19.38 -14.68
C ARG A 268 37.85 19.64 -13.62
N ILE A 269 38.49 18.56 -13.17
CA ILE A 269 39.50 18.60 -12.12
C ILE A 269 40.72 17.76 -12.46
N ARG A 270 41.87 18.17 -11.92
CA ARG A 270 43.13 17.44 -12.00
C ARG A 270 43.38 16.69 -10.69
N GLN A 271 43.08 15.40 -10.69
CA GLN A 271 43.34 14.52 -9.56
C GLN A 271 44.80 14.08 -9.48
N PHE A 272 45.33 13.98 -8.25
CA PHE A 272 46.67 13.42 -7.97
C PHE A 272 46.86 13.05 -6.48
N ASN A 273 48.03 12.53 -6.10
CA ASN A 273 48.30 11.90 -4.79
C ASN A 273 48.63 12.90 -3.66
N ASN A 274 48.47 14.19 -3.92
CA ASN A 274 48.77 15.30 -3.02
C ASN A 274 47.59 16.28 -2.91
N ARG A 275 46.39 15.81 -3.22
CA ARG A 275 45.17 16.62 -3.33
C ARG A 275 44.28 16.57 -2.09
N GLY A 276 43.56 17.67 -1.85
CA GLY A 276 42.56 17.80 -0.80
C GLY A 276 41.17 17.29 -1.20
N ILE A 277 40.27 17.33 -0.21
CA ILE A 277 38.82 17.20 -0.36
C ILE A 277 38.22 18.59 -0.16
N ALA A 278 37.38 19.03 -1.10
CA ALA A 278 36.73 20.33 -1.06
C ALA A 278 35.20 20.19 -0.93
N LYS A 279 34.59 21.05 -0.12
CA LYS A 279 33.16 21.36 -0.22
C LYS A 279 32.98 22.40 -1.31
N VAL A 280 32.06 22.15 -2.24
CA VAL A 280 31.68 23.09 -3.30
C VAL A 280 30.43 23.84 -2.88
N THR A 281 30.45 25.17 -2.95
CA THR A 281 29.25 26.00 -2.79
C THR A 281 29.08 26.94 -3.98
N VAL A 282 27.86 27.11 -4.47
CA VAL A 282 27.50 28.16 -5.42
C VAL A 282 26.63 29.18 -4.70
N ASP A 283 27.03 30.46 -4.73
CA ASP A 283 26.40 31.56 -3.99
C ASP A 283 26.20 31.26 -2.49
N GLY A 284 27.16 30.55 -1.88
CA GLY A 284 27.11 30.09 -0.49
C GLY A 284 26.25 28.85 -0.22
N VAL A 285 25.44 28.40 -1.19
CA VAL A 285 24.64 27.17 -1.08
C VAL A 285 25.51 25.97 -1.43
N ALA A 286 25.56 24.97 -0.54
CA ALA A 286 26.34 23.75 -0.77
C ALA A 286 25.73 22.88 -1.88
N VAL A 287 26.58 22.42 -2.80
CA VAL A 287 26.20 21.42 -3.82
C VAL A 287 26.52 20.03 -3.27
N ALA A 288 25.71 19.02 -3.64
CA ALA A 288 25.41 17.86 -2.82
C ALA A 288 26.59 16.94 -2.40
N GLN A 289 27.75 17.00 -3.06
CA GLN A 289 28.88 16.10 -2.78
C GLN A 289 30.16 16.88 -2.44
N SER A 290 30.91 16.37 -1.45
CA SER A 290 32.30 16.75 -1.22
C SER A 290 33.17 16.17 -2.33
N LEU A 291 33.95 17.04 -2.98
CA LEU A 291 34.82 16.71 -4.10
C LEU A 291 36.17 16.21 -3.58
N ASP A 292 36.43 14.90 -3.67
CA ASP A 292 37.77 14.33 -3.41
C ASP A 292 38.62 14.42 -4.69
N LEU A 293 39.67 15.24 -4.66
CA LEU A 293 40.60 15.37 -5.77
C LEU A 293 41.74 14.34 -5.69
N TYR A 294 41.78 13.45 -4.69
CA TYR A 294 42.81 12.43 -4.59
C TYR A 294 42.70 11.35 -5.69
N ASN A 295 43.84 11.04 -6.31
CA ASN A 295 44.05 9.78 -7.03
C ASN A 295 45.54 9.41 -6.99
N LEU A 296 45.87 8.12 -6.92
CA LEU A 296 47.27 7.67 -6.82
C LEU A 296 48.12 8.10 -8.04
N THR A 297 47.50 8.18 -9.22
CA THR A 297 48.11 8.65 -10.48
C THR A 297 47.49 9.96 -10.95
N SER A 298 48.27 10.76 -11.69
CA SER A 298 47.79 12.03 -12.22
C SER A 298 46.77 11.80 -13.35
N ARG A 299 45.62 12.46 -13.29
CA ARG A 299 44.63 12.47 -14.38
C ARG A 299 43.74 13.71 -14.33
N HIS A 300 43.21 14.10 -15.49
CA HIS A 300 42.06 15.00 -15.57
C HIS A 300 40.77 14.19 -15.71
N ILE A 301 39.72 14.57 -15.00
CA ILE A 301 38.38 14.00 -15.14
C ILE A 301 37.33 15.11 -15.17
N ASP A 302 36.25 14.86 -15.89
CA ASP A 302 34.99 15.59 -15.74
C ASP A 302 34.15 14.82 -14.71
N THR A 303 33.53 15.53 -13.77
CA THR A 303 32.73 14.92 -12.69
C THR A 303 31.48 15.74 -12.39
N GLN A 304 30.36 15.04 -12.24
CA GLN A 304 29.04 15.62 -11.99
C GLN A 304 28.93 16.01 -10.51
N ILE A 305 28.70 17.29 -10.21
CA ILE A 305 28.61 17.78 -8.82
C ILE A 305 27.17 17.80 -8.33
N GLY A 306 26.25 18.28 -9.18
CA GLY A 306 24.82 18.33 -8.88
C GLY A 306 24.09 19.42 -9.67
N GLN A 307 22.83 19.65 -9.32
CA GLN A 307 22.07 20.77 -9.87
C GLN A 307 22.27 22.04 -9.05
N VAL A 308 22.30 23.19 -9.72
CA VAL A 308 22.36 24.52 -9.11
C VAL A 308 21.25 25.40 -9.69
N THR A 309 20.64 26.23 -8.85
CA THR A 309 19.63 27.22 -9.26
C THR A 309 20.24 28.61 -9.15
N LEU A 310 20.28 29.33 -10.27
CA LEU A 310 20.82 30.67 -10.38
C LEU A 310 19.66 31.67 -10.52
N ASP A 311 19.68 32.73 -9.70
CA ASP A 311 18.74 33.84 -9.80
C ASP A 311 19.17 34.87 -10.87
N ASN A 312 18.59 36.07 -10.85
CA ASN A 312 18.81 37.11 -11.87
C ASN A 312 19.94 38.11 -11.55
N ARG A 313 20.83 37.79 -10.60
CA ARG A 313 21.99 38.66 -10.29
C ARG A 313 22.97 38.73 -11.46
N ALA A 314 23.71 39.84 -11.55
CA ALA A 314 24.70 40.04 -12.62
C ALA A 314 25.98 39.18 -12.47
N THR A 315 26.23 38.62 -11.29
CA THR A 315 27.44 37.84 -10.99
C THR A 315 27.15 36.84 -9.88
N HIS A 316 27.46 35.57 -10.15
CA HIS A 316 27.41 34.46 -9.20
C HIS A 316 28.82 34.11 -8.73
N THR A 317 28.92 33.26 -7.71
CA THR A 317 30.19 32.78 -7.15
C THR A 317 30.21 31.27 -7.03
N ILE A 318 31.34 30.63 -7.34
CA ILE A 318 31.63 29.24 -6.98
C ILE A 318 32.86 29.19 -6.08
N ARG A 319 32.70 28.56 -4.91
CA ARG A 319 33.74 28.43 -3.89
C ARG A 319 34.09 26.96 -3.64
N PHE A 320 35.37 26.73 -3.48
CA PHE A 320 35.98 25.49 -3.05
C PHE A 320 36.60 25.72 -1.67
N GLU A 321 36.00 25.15 -0.64
CA GLU A 321 36.49 25.21 0.75
C GLU A 321 37.08 23.85 1.13
N VAL A 322 38.35 23.80 1.54
CA VAL A 322 39.03 22.55 1.89
C VAL A 322 38.49 22.02 3.21
N THR A 323 37.85 20.86 3.19
CA THR A 323 37.27 20.20 4.38
C THR A 323 38.12 19.06 4.91
N GLY A 324 39.12 18.60 4.15
CA GLY A 324 40.01 17.53 4.54
C GLY A 324 40.92 17.08 3.41
N LYS A 325 41.46 15.87 3.54
CA LYS A 325 42.16 15.16 2.46
C LYS A 325 42.01 13.65 2.68
N ASN A 326 42.17 12.87 1.61
CA ASN A 326 42.31 11.42 1.74
C ASN A 326 43.50 11.08 2.67
N ALA A 327 43.38 10.04 3.50
CA ALA A 327 44.46 9.65 4.43
C ALA A 327 45.77 9.28 3.70
N SER A 328 45.68 8.82 2.44
CA SER A 328 46.83 8.53 1.57
C SER A 328 47.38 9.75 0.85
N SER A 329 46.66 10.89 0.90
CA SER A 329 47.10 12.12 0.25
C SER A 329 48.19 12.81 1.04
N SER A 330 49.24 13.24 0.35
CA SER A 330 50.36 13.95 0.96
C SER A 330 50.03 15.41 1.33
N ASN A 331 49.08 16.08 0.68
CA ASN A 331 48.77 17.50 0.91
C ASN A 331 47.27 17.83 0.63
N TYR A 332 46.87 19.10 0.79
CA TYR A 332 45.50 19.61 0.63
C TYR A 332 45.23 20.32 -0.72
N ILE A 333 46.18 20.25 -1.65
CA ILE A 333 46.21 21.03 -2.89
C ILE A 333 44.92 20.79 -3.73
N LEU A 334 44.39 21.84 -4.35
CA LEU A 334 43.32 21.72 -5.33
C LEU A 334 43.86 21.93 -6.75
N GLY A 335 43.43 21.07 -7.69
CA GLY A 335 43.70 21.22 -9.13
C GLY A 335 42.38 21.39 -9.85
N LEU A 336 42.01 22.63 -10.13
CA LEU A 336 40.73 23.05 -10.69
C LEU A 336 40.94 23.49 -12.13
N ASP A 337 40.29 22.83 -13.08
CA ASP A 337 40.52 23.02 -14.51
C ASP A 337 39.41 23.91 -15.09
N ALA A 338 38.19 23.38 -15.16
CA ALA A 338 37.04 24.08 -15.72
C ALA A 338 35.76 23.86 -14.89
N MET A 339 34.81 24.78 -15.04
CA MET A 339 33.41 24.59 -14.66
C MET A 339 32.54 24.51 -15.91
N TYR A 340 31.56 23.61 -15.87
CA TYR A 340 30.56 23.42 -16.91
C TYR A 340 29.16 23.62 -16.34
N LEU A 341 28.39 24.53 -16.94
CA LEU A 341 26.98 24.75 -16.63
C LEU A 341 26.13 24.38 -17.83
N THR A 342 25.38 23.29 -17.74
CA THR A 342 24.43 22.87 -18.79
C THR A 342 23.02 23.26 -18.36
N LYS A 343 22.43 24.26 -19.01
CA LYS A 343 21.08 24.77 -18.66
C LYS A 343 20.05 23.65 -18.79
N GLN A 344 19.20 23.51 -17.79
CA GLN A 344 18.15 22.48 -17.71
C GLN A 344 16.77 23.13 -17.89
N VAL A 345 15.82 22.36 -18.41
CA VAL A 345 14.40 22.75 -18.40
C VAL A 345 13.82 22.59 -16.99
N VAL A 346 13.01 23.55 -16.56
CA VAL A 346 12.17 23.38 -15.37
C VAL A 346 11.01 22.46 -15.75
N HIS A 347 10.93 21.29 -15.12
CA HIS A 347 9.80 20.39 -15.32
C HIS A 347 8.64 20.80 -14.40
N ALA A 348 7.45 20.97 -14.98
CA ALA A 348 6.26 21.25 -14.20
C ALA A 348 5.94 20.08 -13.23
N THR A 349 5.65 20.43 -11.97
CA THR A 349 5.25 19.48 -10.93
C THR A 349 3.92 18.81 -11.31
N PRO A 350 3.80 17.48 -11.25
CA PRO A 350 2.54 16.82 -11.52
C PRO A 350 1.50 17.16 -10.46
N LYS A 351 0.25 17.28 -10.87
CA LYS A 351 -0.89 17.39 -9.96
C LYS A 351 -1.09 16.07 -9.19
N THR A 352 -1.49 16.20 -7.94
CA THR A 352 -1.78 15.11 -7.00
C THR A 352 -3.01 14.29 -7.43
N PRO A 353 -3.05 12.96 -7.19
CA PRO A 353 -4.24 12.14 -7.49
C PRO A 353 -5.47 12.60 -6.71
N THR A 354 -6.64 12.53 -7.33
CA THR A 354 -7.91 12.97 -6.73
C THR A 354 -8.80 11.77 -6.41
N ASN A 355 -9.84 11.96 -5.58
CA ASN A 355 -10.77 10.90 -5.18
C ASN A 355 -10.11 9.64 -4.58
N PHE A 356 -8.91 9.77 -4.00
CA PHE A 356 -8.24 8.67 -3.31
C PHE A 356 -9.09 8.15 -2.15
N LYS A 357 -9.43 6.87 -2.19
CA LYS A 357 -10.36 6.18 -1.29
C LYS A 357 -9.95 4.71 -1.14
N SER A 358 -10.45 4.07 -0.09
CA SER A 358 -10.26 2.64 0.17
C SER A 358 -11.58 1.86 0.12
N GLY A 359 -11.52 0.60 -0.32
CA GLY A 359 -12.53 -0.42 -0.08
C GLY A 359 -11.93 -1.56 0.74
N ILE A 360 -12.55 -1.92 1.86
CA ILE A 360 -12.15 -3.09 2.66
C ILE A 360 -12.49 -4.34 1.86
N GLN A 361 -11.52 -5.26 1.69
CA GLN A 361 -11.70 -6.48 0.90
C GLN A 361 -11.55 -7.76 1.74
N SER A 362 -10.60 -7.81 2.68
CA SER A 362 -10.51 -8.90 3.65
C SER A 362 -9.92 -8.44 4.99
N ASP A 363 -9.58 -9.40 5.82
CA ASP A 363 -8.77 -9.24 7.03
C ASP A 363 -7.28 -8.96 6.75
N THR A 364 -6.84 -9.20 5.52
CA THR A 364 -5.44 -9.21 5.10
C THR A 364 -5.18 -8.37 3.86
N THR A 365 -6.24 -7.77 3.28
CA THR A 365 -6.17 -6.97 2.05
C THR A 365 -7.09 -5.74 2.06
N VAL A 366 -6.62 -4.66 1.43
CA VAL A 366 -7.34 -3.40 1.21
C VAL A 366 -7.20 -3.02 -0.26
N ASN A 367 -8.32 -2.67 -0.91
CA ASN A 367 -8.29 -2.01 -2.22
C ASN A 367 -8.18 -0.51 -2.05
N LEU A 368 -7.29 0.10 -2.82
CA LEU A 368 -7.13 1.53 -2.97
C LEU A 368 -7.52 1.92 -4.40
N GLU A 369 -8.29 3.00 -4.53
CA GLU A 369 -8.75 3.54 -5.82
C GLU A 369 -8.57 5.06 -5.83
N TRP A 370 -8.28 5.64 -7.00
CA TRP A 370 -8.20 7.08 -7.22
C TRP A 370 -8.59 7.44 -8.64
N SER A 371 -8.83 8.73 -8.87
CA SER A 371 -8.91 9.32 -10.20
C SER A 371 -7.54 9.82 -10.63
N ALA A 372 -7.12 9.48 -11.84
CA ALA A 372 -5.94 10.09 -12.46
C ALA A 372 -6.18 11.61 -12.62
N PRO A 373 -5.27 12.46 -12.14
CA PRO A 373 -5.48 13.90 -12.13
C PRO A 373 -5.32 14.52 -13.53
N THR A 374 -6.15 15.51 -13.85
CA THR A 374 -6.09 16.25 -15.13
C THR A 374 -4.85 17.13 -15.18
N GLN A 375 -3.77 16.58 -15.73
CA GLN A 375 -2.50 17.27 -15.89
C GLN A 375 -2.57 18.42 -16.90
N GLU A 376 -1.61 19.33 -16.81
CA GLU A 376 -1.31 20.19 -17.95
C GLU A 376 -0.79 19.34 -19.12
N PRO A 377 -0.98 19.76 -20.39
CA PRO A 377 -0.73 18.89 -21.55
C PRO A 377 0.73 18.43 -21.74
N ASP A 378 1.69 18.96 -20.98
CA ASP A 378 3.11 18.63 -21.05
C ASP A 378 3.61 17.77 -19.87
N VAL A 379 2.72 17.41 -18.95
CA VAL A 379 3.03 16.60 -17.75
C VAL A 379 2.44 15.20 -17.90
N VAL A 380 3.32 14.23 -18.14
CA VAL A 380 2.98 12.80 -18.18
C VAL A 380 3.32 12.14 -16.84
N ILE A 381 2.34 11.47 -16.24
CA ILE A 381 2.52 10.65 -15.03
C ILE A 381 3.15 9.32 -15.44
N ASP A 382 4.31 9.01 -14.88
CA ASP A 382 5.05 7.77 -15.11
C ASP A 382 4.66 6.71 -14.07
N ALA A 383 4.50 7.13 -12.81
CA ALA A 383 4.13 6.27 -11.71
C ALA A 383 3.25 6.98 -10.68
N TYR A 384 2.64 6.20 -9.79
CA TYR A 384 2.18 6.65 -8.49
C TYR A 384 2.97 5.94 -7.40
N GLU A 385 3.26 6.65 -6.32
CA GLU A 385 3.78 6.07 -5.08
C GLU A 385 2.68 6.04 -4.02
N ILE A 386 2.45 4.87 -3.44
CA ILE A 386 1.50 4.62 -2.36
C ILE A 386 2.32 4.41 -1.09
N TYR A 387 1.97 5.17 -0.05
CA TYR A 387 2.57 5.08 1.27
C TYR A 387 1.57 4.48 2.25
N GLN A 388 2.07 3.62 3.14
CA GLN A 388 1.38 3.03 4.28
C GLN A 388 2.13 3.47 5.54
N ASP A 389 1.44 4.12 6.48
CA ASP A 389 2.00 4.59 7.75
C ASP A 389 3.32 5.36 7.59
N ASP A 390 3.34 6.28 6.62
CA ASP A 390 4.49 7.08 6.16
C ASP A 390 5.68 6.32 5.54
N ALA A 391 5.62 4.98 5.42
CA ALA A 391 6.57 4.18 4.64
C ALA A 391 6.09 3.96 3.20
N LEU A 392 7.01 3.91 2.22
CA LEU A 392 6.68 3.58 0.83
C LEU A 392 6.26 2.11 0.73
N ALA A 393 4.99 1.85 0.42
CA ALA A 393 4.43 0.51 0.30
C ALA A 393 4.51 -0.03 -1.13
N ALA A 394 4.25 0.82 -2.13
CA ALA A 394 4.30 0.42 -3.54
C ALA A 394 4.57 1.60 -4.48
N THR A 395 5.25 1.29 -5.59
CA THR A 395 5.34 2.16 -6.77
C THR A 395 4.70 1.44 -7.94
N ILE A 396 3.76 2.10 -8.63
CA ILE A 396 2.92 1.50 -9.68
C ILE A 396 2.86 2.39 -10.91
N ALA A 397 2.65 1.82 -12.09
CA ALA A 397 2.59 2.59 -13.34
C ALA A 397 1.47 3.65 -13.35
N GLY A 398 1.76 4.83 -13.91
CA GLY A 398 0.87 6.00 -13.96
C GLY A 398 -0.44 5.79 -14.74
N THR A 399 -0.55 4.68 -15.47
CA THR A 399 -1.76 4.22 -16.16
C THR A 399 -2.73 3.45 -15.25
N LYS A 400 -2.36 3.17 -14.00
CA LYS A 400 -3.22 2.52 -12.99
C LYS A 400 -4.01 3.54 -12.18
N THR A 401 -5.25 3.19 -11.85
CA THR A 401 -6.15 3.97 -10.97
C THR A 401 -6.64 3.16 -9.77
N PHE A 402 -6.07 1.97 -9.57
CA PHE A 402 -6.36 1.06 -8.46
C PHE A 402 -5.12 0.26 -8.05
N TYR A 403 -5.07 -0.16 -6.80
CA TYR A 403 -4.06 -1.08 -6.28
C TYR A 403 -4.58 -1.84 -5.04
N THR A 404 -4.24 -3.12 -4.91
CA THR A 404 -4.57 -3.93 -3.73
C THR A 404 -3.35 -4.06 -2.83
N ILE A 405 -3.43 -3.54 -1.62
CA ILE A 405 -2.46 -3.79 -0.56
C ILE A 405 -2.76 -5.16 0.05
N THR A 406 -1.73 -5.98 0.27
CA THR A 406 -1.84 -7.35 0.79
C THR A 406 -0.86 -7.60 1.92
N GLY A 407 -1.05 -8.69 2.68
CA GLY A 407 -0.19 -9.01 3.82
C GLY A 407 -0.42 -8.11 5.04
N LEU A 408 -1.58 -7.44 5.10
CA LEU A 408 -2.00 -6.66 6.25
C LEU A 408 -2.39 -7.57 7.41
N ILE A 409 -2.29 -7.03 8.63
CA ILE A 409 -2.67 -7.74 9.85
C ILE A 409 -4.20 -7.58 10.04
N PRO A 410 -4.94 -8.66 10.41
CA PRO A 410 -6.36 -8.57 10.75
C PRO A 410 -6.69 -7.57 11.85
N GLY A 411 -7.88 -6.95 11.74
CA GLY A 411 -8.41 -5.97 12.69
C GLY A 411 -7.51 -4.75 12.94
N THR A 412 -6.57 -4.45 12.05
CA THR A 412 -5.54 -3.42 12.25
C THR A 412 -5.85 -2.19 11.41
N SER A 413 -5.77 -1.01 12.03
CA SER A 413 -5.94 0.29 11.37
C SER A 413 -4.64 0.73 10.68
N TYR A 414 -4.78 1.16 9.43
CA TYR A 414 -3.69 1.61 8.55
C TYR A 414 -4.01 2.98 7.95
N VAL A 415 -2.97 3.81 7.77
CA VAL A 415 -3.07 5.12 7.11
C VAL A 415 -2.41 5.05 5.74
N PHE A 416 -3.19 5.25 4.68
CA PHE A 416 -2.67 5.30 3.32
C PHE A 416 -2.68 6.72 2.73
N LYS A 417 -1.70 7.03 1.89
CA LYS A 417 -1.67 8.26 1.05
C LYS A 417 -0.94 8.00 -0.27
N ILE A 418 -1.26 8.76 -1.32
CA ILE A 418 -0.71 8.55 -2.67
C ILE A 418 -0.15 9.86 -3.25
N ARG A 419 0.87 9.78 -4.11
CA ARG A 419 1.37 10.91 -4.93
C ARG A 419 1.70 10.49 -6.36
N SER A 420 1.62 11.43 -7.30
CA SER A 420 2.00 11.25 -8.70
C SER A 420 3.51 11.46 -8.88
N ILE A 421 4.16 10.63 -9.70
CA ILE A 421 5.54 10.82 -10.19
C ILE A 421 5.48 11.05 -11.69
N SER A 422 6.07 12.14 -12.17
CA SER A 422 6.17 12.43 -13.61
C SER A 422 7.31 11.66 -14.29
N GLN A 423 7.30 11.58 -15.62
CA GLN A 423 8.40 10.95 -16.39
C GLN A 423 9.78 11.57 -16.12
N ASN A 424 9.83 12.83 -15.66
CA ASN A 424 11.06 13.52 -15.29
C ASN A 424 11.41 13.35 -13.80
N GLN A 425 10.84 12.34 -13.13
CA GLN A 425 11.02 12.00 -11.71
C GLN A 425 10.65 13.12 -10.70
N VAL A 426 9.92 14.15 -11.14
CA VAL A 426 9.33 15.15 -10.24
C VAL A 426 8.05 14.58 -9.63
N ALA A 427 7.95 14.61 -8.30
CA ALA A 427 6.81 14.15 -7.52
C ALA A 427 5.79 15.26 -7.25
N SER A 428 4.51 14.90 -7.10
CA SER A 428 3.46 15.79 -6.58
C SER A 428 3.48 15.87 -5.05
N GLU A 429 2.73 16.83 -4.51
CA GLU A 429 2.24 16.75 -3.13
C GLU A 429 1.43 15.46 -2.91
N PHE A 430 1.34 15.01 -1.66
CA PHE A 430 0.50 13.87 -1.28
C PHE A 430 -1.01 14.19 -1.34
N SER A 431 -1.81 13.16 -1.59
CA SER A 431 -3.28 13.20 -1.42
C SER A 431 -3.67 13.44 0.04
N GLN A 432 -4.97 13.64 0.28
CA GLN A 432 -5.53 13.36 1.61
C GLN A 432 -5.20 11.92 2.03
N SER A 433 -4.97 11.71 3.33
CA SER A 433 -4.83 10.38 3.89
C SER A 433 -6.18 9.66 3.97
N VAL A 434 -6.15 8.34 3.85
CA VAL A 434 -7.30 7.45 4.02
C VAL A 434 -6.98 6.47 5.13
N ASN A 435 -7.79 6.49 6.19
CA ASN A 435 -7.70 5.57 7.30
C ASN A 435 -8.62 4.39 7.03
N VAL A 436 -8.11 3.16 7.23
CA VAL A 436 -8.88 1.94 7.00
C VAL A 436 -8.45 0.86 7.98
N THR A 437 -9.43 0.19 8.58
CA THR A 437 -9.21 -0.98 9.42
C THR A 437 -9.52 -2.22 8.59
N THR A 438 -8.61 -3.19 8.57
CA THR A 438 -8.88 -4.50 7.94
C THR A 438 -10.02 -5.21 8.67
N LEU A 439 -10.67 -6.18 8.01
CA LEU A 439 -11.66 -7.01 8.72
C LEU A 439 -10.98 -7.73 9.90
N SER A 440 -11.76 -7.95 10.95
CA SER A 440 -11.33 -8.79 12.05
C SER A 440 -11.30 -10.25 11.55
N GLY A 441 -10.14 -10.91 11.71
CA GLY A 441 -9.84 -12.18 11.05
C GLY A 441 -10.83 -13.28 11.44
N LYS A 442 -11.32 -14.01 10.43
CA LYS A 442 -12.25 -15.14 10.59
C LYS A 442 -11.48 -16.46 10.51
N GLN A 443 -11.16 -17.03 11.67
CA GLN A 443 -10.61 -18.37 11.77
C GLN A 443 -11.72 -19.41 11.52
N VAL A 444 -11.42 -20.45 10.74
CA VAL A 444 -12.35 -21.53 10.39
C VAL A 444 -11.84 -22.85 10.97
N TYR A 445 -12.72 -23.57 11.64
CA TYR A 445 -12.44 -24.88 12.23
C TYR A 445 -13.49 -25.88 11.75
N GLU A 446 -13.10 -26.75 10.82
CA GLU A 446 -13.94 -27.82 10.28
C GLU A 446 -13.96 -28.99 11.28
N PHE A 447 -15.14 -29.45 11.73
CA PHE A 447 -15.22 -30.42 12.84
C PHE A 447 -14.60 -31.79 12.50
N GLU A 448 -14.54 -32.17 11.23
CA GLU A 448 -13.92 -33.41 10.76
C GLU A 448 -12.38 -33.36 10.73
N GLN A 449 -11.78 -32.17 10.89
CA GLN A 449 -10.33 -31.97 10.94
C GLN A 449 -9.80 -31.91 12.39
N LEU A 450 -10.69 -31.75 13.37
CA LEU A 450 -10.33 -31.71 14.79
C LEU A 450 -10.12 -33.13 15.34
N VAL A 451 -8.94 -33.38 15.90
CA VAL A 451 -8.52 -34.68 16.43
C VAL A 451 -8.52 -34.69 17.96
N GLY A 452 -8.71 -35.86 18.58
CA GLY A 452 -8.71 -35.98 20.04
C GLY A 452 -10.00 -35.51 20.73
N TYR A 453 -11.12 -35.48 20.00
CA TYR A 453 -12.44 -35.23 20.56
C TYR A 453 -12.85 -36.32 21.59
N THR A 454 -13.75 -35.96 22.51
CA THR A 454 -14.36 -36.87 23.49
C THR A 454 -15.88 -36.83 23.40
N HIS A 455 -16.57 -37.89 23.80
CA HIS A 455 -18.04 -37.96 23.77
C HIS A 455 -18.60 -38.93 24.82
N SER A 456 -19.92 -38.90 25.07
CA SER A 456 -20.60 -39.75 26.07
C SER A 456 -20.71 -41.24 25.71
N GLY A 457 -20.18 -41.66 24.56
CA GLY A 457 -20.18 -43.05 24.09
C GLY A 457 -21.03 -43.30 22.84
N ASP A 458 -21.89 -42.36 22.45
CA ASP A 458 -22.69 -42.46 21.23
C ASP A 458 -21.86 -42.41 19.96
N ARG A 459 -22.43 -42.88 18.84
CA ARG A 459 -21.69 -43.01 17.58
C ARG A 459 -21.48 -41.65 16.91
N LEU A 460 -20.22 -41.31 16.64
CA LEU A 460 -19.85 -40.23 15.73
C LEU A 460 -19.54 -40.80 14.35
N THR A 461 -20.08 -40.18 13.29
CA THR A 461 -19.66 -40.43 11.91
C THR A 461 -19.32 -39.12 11.21
N MET A 462 -18.35 -39.14 10.29
CA MET A 462 -18.05 -38.01 9.41
C MET A 462 -18.70 -38.29 8.05
N GLN A 463 -19.70 -37.50 7.66
CA GLN A 463 -20.54 -37.76 6.49
C GLN A 463 -20.20 -36.80 5.35
N GLU A 464 -19.99 -37.35 4.15
CA GLU A 464 -19.81 -36.57 2.92
C GLU A 464 -21.15 -35.93 2.49
N GLU A 465 -21.18 -34.61 2.30
CA GLU A 465 -22.29 -33.91 1.66
C GLU A 465 -21.78 -32.66 0.94
N SER A 466 -22.17 -32.46 -0.33
CA SER A 466 -21.69 -31.32 -1.16
C SER A 466 -22.11 -29.92 -0.67
N LYS A 467 -22.89 -29.83 0.41
CA LYS A 467 -23.32 -28.60 1.08
C LYS A 467 -22.58 -28.33 2.39
N SER A 468 -21.85 -29.31 2.89
CA SER A 468 -20.97 -29.19 4.04
C SER A 468 -19.74 -28.35 3.69
N SER A 469 -19.19 -27.61 4.66
CA SER A 469 -17.86 -27.02 4.53
C SER A 469 -16.81 -28.13 4.43
N ALA A 470 -15.74 -27.89 3.67
CA ALA A 470 -14.77 -28.90 3.21
C ALA A 470 -15.36 -30.20 2.59
N GLY A 471 -16.69 -30.26 2.31
CA GLY A 471 -17.41 -31.42 1.79
C GLY A 471 -17.89 -32.44 2.83
N ARG A 472 -17.64 -32.22 4.13
CA ARG A 472 -17.89 -33.22 5.20
C ARG A 472 -18.43 -32.57 6.48
N HIS A 473 -19.23 -33.29 7.25
CA HIS A 473 -19.67 -32.83 8.58
C HIS A 473 -19.65 -33.95 9.63
N ALA A 474 -19.50 -33.54 10.89
CA ALA A 474 -19.64 -34.38 12.06
C ALA A 474 -21.13 -34.66 12.36
N PHE A 475 -21.50 -35.94 12.33
CA PHE A 475 -22.85 -36.45 12.59
C PHE A 475 -22.82 -37.29 13.86
N TYR A 476 -23.30 -36.71 14.96
CA TYR A 476 -23.25 -37.31 16.29
C TYR A 476 -24.61 -37.90 16.69
N GLU A 477 -24.66 -39.22 16.82
CA GLU A 477 -25.89 -40.01 16.99
C GLU A 477 -26.33 -40.14 18.45
N SER A 478 -26.39 -39.02 19.17
CA SER A 478 -26.99 -38.93 20.51
C SER A 478 -28.42 -39.50 20.53
N ASN A 479 -28.75 -40.14 21.64
CA ASN A 479 -30.05 -40.76 21.88
C ASN A 479 -30.77 -40.26 23.16
N ALA A 480 -30.08 -39.49 24.02
CA ALA A 480 -30.59 -39.01 25.30
C ALA A 480 -30.16 -37.57 25.65
N VAL A 481 -30.84 -36.99 26.65
CA VAL A 481 -30.43 -35.73 27.28
C VAL A 481 -29.26 -35.99 28.23
N GLY A 482 -28.21 -35.16 28.15
CA GLY A 482 -26.95 -35.31 28.87
C GLY A 482 -25.84 -35.95 28.04
N ASP A 483 -26.14 -36.47 26.84
CA ASP A 483 -25.12 -36.88 25.87
C ASP A 483 -24.30 -35.67 25.44
N TYR A 484 -23.01 -35.86 25.15
CA TYR A 484 -22.15 -34.76 24.73
C TYR A 484 -21.09 -35.18 23.72
N ILE A 485 -20.64 -34.21 22.92
CA ILE A 485 -19.41 -34.29 22.15
C ILE A 485 -18.58 -33.01 22.35
N GLU A 486 -17.27 -33.17 22.52
CA GLU A 486 -16.33 -32.10 22.83
C GLU A 486 -15.08 -32.21 21.94
N PHE A 487 -14.76 -31.12 21.24
CA PHE A 487 -13.62 -31.04 20.32
C PHE A 487 -12.55 -30.08 20.90
N PRO A 488 -11.27 -30.49 20.95
CA PRO A 488 -10.18 -29.57 21.23
C PRO A 488 -9.84 -28.72 19.99
N PHE A 489 -9.41 -27.49 20.20
CA PHE A 489 -8.91 -26.61 19.15
C PHE A 489 -7.79 -25.69 19.65
N VAL A 490 -7.05 -25.10 18.72
CA VAL A 490 -5.98 -24.13 19.03
C VAL A 490 -6.38 -22.78 18.46
N ALA A 491 -6.36 -21.75 19.30
CA ALA A 491 -6.60 -20.36 18.94
C ALA A 491 -5.63 -19.48 19.75
N GLU A 492 -5.55 -18.19 19.41
CA GLU A 492 -4.78 -17.22 20.20
C GLU A 492 -5.64 -16.66 21.33
N GLN A 493 -4.99 -16.05 22.33
CA GLN A 493 -5.68 -15.31 23.38
C GLN A 493 -6.45 -14.13 22.76
N GLY A 494 -7.74 -14.05 23.03
CA GLY A 494 -8.57 -12.96 22.49
C GLY A 494 -10.06 -13.13 22.74
N ARG A 495 -10.84 -12.14 22.31
CA ARG A 495 -12.30 -12.21 22.30
C ARG A 495 -12.81 -12.39 20.88
N TYR A 496 -13.75 -13.31 20.72
CA TYR A 496 -14.24 -13.74 19.42
C TYR A 496 -15.77 -13.80 19.41
N GLN A 497 -16.35 -13.41 18.28
CA GLN A 497 -17.68 -13.85 17.89
C GLN A 497 -17.58 -15.31 17.45
N LEU A 498 -18.24 -16.20 18.19
CA LEU A 498 -18.41 -17.61 17.83
C LEU A 498 -19.68 -17.77 17.00
N ASP A 499 -19.49 -18.12 15.73
CA ASP A 499 -20.54 -18.54 14.82
C ASP A 499 -20.37 -20.03 14.50
N LEU A 500 -21.47 -20.74 14.29
CA LEU A 500 -21.45 -22.15 13.90
C LEU A 500 -22.08 -22.34 12.54
N ARG A 501 -21.50 -23.26 11.76
CA ARG A 501 -22.16 -23.87 10.63
C ARG A 501 -22.73 -25.22 11.04
N ILE A 502 -24.03 -25.40 10.84
CA ILE A 502 -24.76 -26.61 11.27
C ILE A 502 -25.65 -27.17 10.18
N ARG A 503 -25.86 -28.49 10.24
CA ARG A 503 -26.79 -29.23 9.40
C ARG A 503 -28.08 -29.51 10.14
N GLN A 504 -29.09 -28.68 9.88
CA GLN A 504 -30.44 -28.86 10.44
C GLN A 504 -31.24 -29.92 9.69
N PHE A 505 -32.02 -30.72 10.42
CA PHE A 505 -32.97 -31.70 9.87
C PHE A 505 -34.02 -32.15 10.91
N ASN A 506 -34.96 -33.02 10.51
CA ASN A 506 -36.16 -33.35 11.29
C ASN A 506 -35.94 -34.38 12.42
N ASN A 507 -34.69 -34.82 12.62
CA ASN A 507 -34.28 -35.82 13.60
C ASN A 507 -33.19 -35.29 14.55
N ARG A 508 -33.10 -33.97 14.69
CA ARG A 508 -32.03 -33.28 15.40
C ARG A 508 -32.39 -32.87 16.83
N GLY A 509 -31.37 -32.83 17.69
CA GLY A 509 -31.46 -32.36 19.07
C GLY A 509 -31.31 -30.84 19.25
N ILE A 510 -31.45 -30.42 20.51
CA ILE A 510 -31.12 -29.09 21.02
C ILE A 510 -29.88 -29.23 21.90
N ALA A 511 -28.82 -28.48 21.61
CA ALA A 511 -27.57 -28.51 22.34
C ALA A 511 -27.30 -27.21 23.10
N LYS A 512 -26.74 -27.32 24.30
CA LYS A 512 -26.01 -26.24 24.96
C LYS A 512 -24.57 -26.24 24.44
N VAL A 513 -24.09 -25.08 24.05
CA VAL A 513 -22.69 -24.88 23.63
C VAL A 513 -21.89 -24.31 24.79
N THR A 514 -20.75 -24.92 25.10
CA THR A 514 -19.77 -24.37 26.05
C THR A 514 -18.39 -24.30 25.41
N VAL A 515 -17.66 -23.21 25.64
CA VAL A 515 -16.24 -23.11 25.32
C VAL A 515 -15.46 -23.07 26.62
N ASP A 516 -14.46 -23.93 26.77
CA ASP A 516 -13.68 -24.11 28.01
C ASP A 516 -14.54 -24.34 29.27
N GLY A 517 -15.71 -24.98 29.09
CA GLY A 517 -16.72 -25.20 30.15
C GLY A 517 -17.63 -23.99 30.44
N VAL A 518 -17.34 -22.81 29.90
CA VAL A 518 -18.18 -21.61 30.02
C VAL A 518 -19.30 -21.67 28.99
N ALA A 519 -20.55 -21.48 29.43
CA ALA A 519 -21.71 -21.50 28.54
C ALA A 519 -21.75 -20.28 27.62
N VAL A 520 -21.93 -20.51 26.31
CA VAL A 520 -22.18 -19.44 25.34
C VAL A 520 -23.68 -19.10 25.37
N ALA A 521 -24.03 -17.83 25.11
CA ALA A 521 -25.33 -17.25 25.50
C ALA A 521 -26.58 -17.88 24.86
N GLN A 522 -26.46 -18.64 23.76
CA GLN A 522 -27.59 -19.22 23.04
C GLN A 522 -27.58 -20.75 23.06
N SER A 523 -28.74 -21.34 23.33
CA SER A 523 -29.01 -22.76 23.06
C SER A 523 -29.22 -22.98 21.56
N LEU A 524 -28.63 -24.03 21.02
CA LEU A 524 -28.61 -24.35 19.60
C LEU A 524 -29.69 -25.39 19.28
N ASP A 525 -30.79 -24.99 18.62
CA ASP A 525 -31.76 -25.94 18.07
C ASP A 525 -31.37 -26.32 16.64
N LEU A 526 -31.02 -27.60 16.43
CA LEU A 526 -30.66 -28.11 15.11
C LEU A 526 -31.89 -28.65 14.34
N TYR A 527 -33.10 -28.58 14.90
CA TYR A 527 -34.30 -29.04 14.21
C TYR A 527 -34.69 -28.14 13.03
N ASN A 528 -34.97 -28.76 11.88
CA ASN A 528 -35.75 -28.16 10.79
C ASN A 528 -36.49 -29.25 10.02
N LEU A 529 -37.69 -28.96 9.51
CA LEU A 529 -38.50 -29.97 8.80
C LEU A 529 -37.81 -30.49 7.52
N THR A 530 -37.01 -29.65 6.86
CA THR A 530 -36.23 -29.98 5.66
C THR A 530 -34.73 -29.90 5.93
N SER A 531 -33.93 -30.67 5.18
CA SER A 531 -32.47 -30.66 5.37
C SER A 531 -31.86 -29.36 4.83
N ARG A 532 -31.08 -28.65 5.65
CA ARG A 532 -30.32 -27.47 5.24
C ARG A 532 -29.04 -27.30 6.05
N HIS A 533 -28.04 -26.68 5.45
CA HIS A 533 -26.89 -26.11 6.15
C HIS A 533 -27.14 -24.62 6.36
N ILE A 534 -26.86 -24.12 7.56
CA ILE A 534 -26.94 -22.69 7.90
C ILE A 534 -25.72 -22.28 8.72
N ASP A 535 -25.31 -21.03 8.57
CA ASP A 535 -24.42 -20.36 9.50
C ASP A 535 -25.29 -19.61 10.53
N THR A 536 -24.95 -19.68 11.81
CA THR A 536 -25.73 -19.06 12.89
C THR A 536 -24.81 -18.53 14.00
N GLN A 537 -25.14 -17.34 14.51
CA GLN A 537 -24.38 -16.71 15.58
C GLN A 537 -24.73 -17.32 16.93
N ILE A 538 -23.74 -17.77 17.70
CA ILE A 538 -23.97 -18.36 19.04
C ILE A 538 -23.74 -17.31 20.12
N GLY A 539 -22.66 -16.55 20.01
CA GLY A 539 -22.36 -15.46 20.92
C GLY A 539 -20.88 -15.17 21.04
N GLN A 540 -20.54 -14.38 22.05
CA GLN A 540 -19.18 -13.94 22.31
C GLN A 540 -18.46 -14.94 23.24
N VAL A 541 -17.21 -15.26 22.92
CA VAL A 541 -16.32 -16.09 23.74
C VAL A 541 -15.01 -15.35 24.00
N THR A 542 -14.41 -15.57 25.17
CA THR A 542 -13.09 -15.04 25.53
C THR A 542 -12.16 -16.22 25.79
N LEU A 543 -11.07 -16.26 25.04
CA LEU A 543 -10.03 -17.28 25.11
C LEU A 543 -8.83 -16.71 25.85
N ASP A 544 -8.29 -17.48 26.81
CA ASP A 544 -7.03 -17.14 27.50
C ASP A 544 -5.79 -17.64 26.70
N ASN A 545 -4.61 -17.69 27.32
CA ASN A 545 -3.37 -18.05 26.63
C ASN A 545 -3.03 -19.55 26.65
N ARG A 546 -3.98 -20.44 26.98
CA ARG A 546 -3.74 -21.89 26.99
C ARG A 546 -3.41 -22.40 25.58
N ALA A 547 -2.59 -23.45 25.50
CA ALA A 547 -2.20 -24.04 24.22
C ALA A 547 -3.33 -24.81 23.51
N THR A 548 -4.44 -25.09 24.18
CA THR A 548 -5.60 -25.83 23.62
C THR A 548 -6.86 -25.48 24.39
N HIS A 549 -7.90 -25.07 23.66
CA HIS A 549 -9.24 -24.80 24.15
C HIS A 549 -10.17 -25.97 23.81
N THR A 550 -11.35 -26.05 24.45
CA THR A 550 -12.40 -27.00 24.03
C THR A 550 -13.70 -26.31 23.64
N ILE A 551 -14.39 -26.85 22.63
CA ILE A 551 -15.79 -26.54 22.33
C ILE A 551 -16.62 -27.81 22.51
N ARG A 552 -17.66 -27.72 23.35
CA ARG A 552 -18.54 -28.84 23.73
C ARG A 552 -19.98 -28.55 23.40
N PHE A 553 -20.65 -29.58 22.90
CA PHE A 553 -22.07 -29.65 22.60
C PHE A 553 -22.70 -30.69 23.53
N GLU A 554 -23.51 -30.23 24.49
CA GLU A 554 -24.23 -31.08 25.44
C GLU A 554 -25.72 -31.07 25.08
N VAL A 555 -26.31 -32.23 24.81
CA VAL A 555 -27.71 -32.36 24.41
C VAL A 555 -28.62 -32.07 25.60
N THR A 556 -29.36 -30.97 25.54
CA THR A 556 -30.29 -30.53 26.58
C THR A 556 -31.75 -30.92 26.30
N GLY A 557 -32.06 -31.37 25.08
CA GLY A 557 -33.41 -31.75 24.67
C GLY A 557 -33.52 -31.98 23.17
N LYS A 558 -34.76 -32.01 22.68
CA LYS A 558 -35.08 -31.93 21.25
C LYS A 558 -36.44 -31.29 21.07
N ASN A 559 -36.70 -30.74 19.88
CA ASN A 559 -38.05 -30.29 19.52
C ASN A 559 -39.05 -31.46 19.64
N THR A 560 -40.29 -31.20 20.07
CA THR A 560 -41.32 -32.26 20.19
C THR A 560 -41.63 -32.94 18.86
N ALA A 561 -41.49 -32.21 17.75
CA ALA A 561 -41.62 -32.74 16.39
C ALA A 561 -40.35 -33.43 15.86
N SER A 562 -39.23 -33.36 16.60
CA SER A 562 -37.99 -34.06 16.21
C SER A 562 -38.06 -35.54 16.54
N SER A 563 -37.64 -36.40 15.61
CA SER A 563 -37.63 -37.85 15.81
C SER A 563 -36.44 -38.37 16.65
N ASN A 564 -35.36 -37.60 16.82
CA ASN A 564 -34.17 -38.03 17.58
C ASN A 564 -33.36 -36.84 18.13
N TYR A 565 -32.26 -37.10 18.83
CA TYR A 565 -31.38 -36.09 19.48
C TYR A 565 -30.10 -35.76 18.70
N ILE A 566 -29.99 -36.27 17.47
CA ILE A 566 -28.77 -36.23 16.64
C ILE A 566 -28.26 -34.79 16.46
N LEU A 567 -26.94 -34.58 16.49
CA LEU A 567 -26.31 -33.31 16.12
C LEU A 567 -25.65 -33.43 14.74
N GLY A 568 -25.80 -32.39 13.92
CA GLY A 568 -25.10 -32.24 12.64
C GLY A 568 -24.27 -30.97 12.68
N LEU A 569 -22.96 -31.12 12.92
CA LEU A 569 -22.00 -30.05 13.16
C LEU A 569 -21.04 -30.00 11.96
N ASP A 570 -20.98 -28.87 11.27
CA ASP A 570 -20.21 -28.70 10.02
C ASP A 570 -18.86 -28.05 10.36
N ALA A 571 -18.90 -26.79 10.78
CA ALA A 571 -17.74 -26.02 11.22
C ALA A 571 -18.09 -25.08 12.38
N PHE A 572 -17.06 -24.51 13.00
CA PHE A 572 -17.18 -23.27 13.75
C PHE A 572 -16.25 -22.19 13.23
N TYR A 573 -16.63 -20.95 13.51
CA TYR A 573 -15.92 -19.76 13.11
C TYR A 573 -15.61 -18.91 14.35
N LEU A 574 -14.35 -18.50 14.48
CA LEU A 574 -13.94 -17.48 15.43
C LEU A 574 -13.59 -16.23 14.62
N THR A 575 -14.52 -15.28 14.58
CA THR A 575 -14.24 -13.94 14.07
C THR A 575 -13.77 -13.09 15.25
N THR A 576 -12.59 -12.49 15.17
CA THR A 576 -12.12 -11.58 16.24
C THR A 576 -13.18 -10.49 16.47
N ALA A 577 -13.61 -10.30 17.72
CA ALA A 577 -14.65 -9.33 18.04
C ALA A 577 -14.00 -7.98 18.36
N SER A 578 -14.50 -6.90 17.75
CA SER A 578 -14.20 -5.54 18.20
C SER A 578 -14.65 -5.41 19.65
N LEU A 579 -13.69 -5.35 20.57
CA LEU A 579 -13.97 -5.23 21.99
C LEU A 579 -14.53 -3.84 22.30
N ASP A 580 -13.91 -2.82 21.71
CA ASP A 580 -14.27 -1.45 21.95
C ASP A 580 -15.42 -0.97 21.04
N THR A 581 -16.38 -0.29 21.66
CA THR A 581 -17.58 0.26 21.01
C THR A 581 -17.51 1.78 20.80
N PHE A 582 -16.40 2.41 21.19
CA PHE A 582 -16.15 3.84 21.14
C PHE A 582 -15.11 4.25 20.09
N GLU A 583 -14.55 3.27 19.37
CA GLU A 583 -13.62 3.45 18.25
C GLU A 583 -14.30 4.00 16.97
N PRO A 584 -13.59 4.76 16.11
CA PRO A 584 -12.19 5.20 16.27
C PRO A 584 -12.07 6.34 17.29
N ASN A 585 -11.16 6.24 18.27
CA ASN A 585 -10.90 7.29 19.27
C ASN A 585 -9.40 7.49 19.61
N ASP A 586 -8.49 6.91 18.83
CA ASP A 586 -7.02 6.99 18.96
C ASP A 586 -6.40 8.42 19.01
N THR A 587 -7.16 9.48 18.70
CA THR A 587 -6.64 10.86 18.61
C THR A 587 -7.55 11.91 19.29
N PRO A 588 -7.02 13.11 19.64
CA PRO A 588 -7.82 14.22 20.19
C PRO A 588 -8.95 14.71 19.27
N GLU A 589 -8.83 14.46 17.97
CA GLU A 589 -9.81 14.82 16.93
C GLU A 589 -10.97 13.81 16.89
N THR A 590 -10.69 12.53 17.14
CA THR A 590 -11.69 11.44 17.18
C THR A 590 -12.22 11.14 18.60
N ALA A 591 -11.71 11.84 19.61
CA ALA A 591 -11.96 11.58 21.03
C ALA A 591 -13.46 11.44 21.41
N THR A 592 -13.79 10.34 22.09
CA THR A 592 -15.14 10.00 22.54
C THR A 592 -15.71 11.05 23.53
N PRO A 593 -16.89 11.65 23.28
CA PRO A 593 -17.49 12.58 24.23
C PRO A 593 -17.92 11.91 25.55
N ILE A 594 -17.55 12.50 26.68
CA ILE A 594 -17.98 12.05 28.01
C ILE A 594 -19.30 12.70 28.42
N ASN A 595 -20.31 11.87 28.62
CA ASN A 595 -21.55 12.20 29.31
C ASN A 595 -21.34 12.07 30.82
N VAL A 596 -21.76 13.10 31.56
CA VAL A 596 -21.69 13.11 33.03
C VAL A 596 -22.51 11.96 33.60
N SER A 597 -21.94 11.27 34.60
CA SER A 597 -22.53 10.13 35.30
C SER A 597 -22.76 8.87 34.46
N GLN A 598 -22.38 8.81 33.18
CA GLN A 598 -22.32 7.57 32.41
C GLN A 598 -21.10 6.73 32.82
N LYS A 599 -21.27 5.40 32.86
CA LYS A 599 -20.16 4.43 32.95
C LYS A 599 -19.73 4.06 31.53
N TYR A 600 -18.44 4.14 31.26
CA TYR A 600 -17.80 3.67 30.03
C TYR A 600 -17.06 2.38 30.37
N GLU A 601 -17.32 1.32 29.60
CA GLU A 601 -16.56 0.06 29.65
C GLU A 601 -15.92 -0.11 28.27
N SER A 602 -14.59 -0.02 28.23
CA SER A 602 -13.78 0.21 27.03
C SER A 602 -12.44 -0.54 27.19
N TYR A 603 -11.69 -0.75 26.11
CA TYR A 603 -10.65 -1.76 26.01
C TYR A 603 -9.45 -1.24 25.25
N ILE A 604 -8.30 -1.19 25.92
CA ILE A 604 -7.02 -1.11 25.22
C ILE A 604 -6.74 -2.51 24.64
N SER A 605 -7.09 -2.66 23.35
CA SER A 605 -7.08 -3.90 22.57
C SER A 605 -5.71 -4.27 22.00
N SER A 606 -4.80 -3.31 21.91
CA SER A 606 -3.41 -3.50 21.50
C SER A 606 -2.47 -2.57 22.27
N LYS A 607 -1.16 -2.64 22.00
CA LYS A 607 -0.18 -1.69 22.56
C LYS A 607 -0.12 -0.34 21.85
N LEU A 608 -0.73 -0.22 20.67
CA LEU A 608 -0.74 1.00 19.87
C LEU A 608 -2.00 1.83 20.11
N ASP A 609 -3.08 1.15 20.49
CA ASP A 609 -4.39 1.65 20.90
C ASP A 609 -4.28 2.68 22.05
N LYS A 610 -4.98 3.81 21.88
CA LYS A 610 -4.98 4.94 22.79
C LYS A 610 -6.34 5.64 22.85
N ASP A 611 -7.29 5.12 23.63
CA ASP A 611 -8.56 5.81 23.83
C ASP A 611 -8.39 7.28 24.28
N PHE A 612 -8.78 8.23 23.43
CA PHE A 612 -9.03 9.60 23.84
C PHE A 612 -10.51 9.83 24.14
N TYR A 613 -10.75 10.52 25.24
CA TYR A 613 -12.05 11.05 25.60
C TYR A 613 -12.01 12.57 25.71
N LYS A 614 -13.13 13.23 25.39
CA LYS A 614 -13.32 14.66 25.60
C LYS A 614 -14.42 14.90 26.64
N PHE A 615 -14.04 15.48 27.78
CA PHE A 615 -14.98 15.90 28.80
C PHE A 615 -15.18 17.42 28.76
N THR A 616 -16.43 17.87 28.66
CA THR A 616 -16.82 19.28 28.78
C THR A 616 -17.65 19.47 30.05
N ALA A 617 -17.23 20.38 30.92
CA ALA A 617 -17.94 20.72 32.14
C ALA A 617 -19.28 21.40 31.84
N THR A 618 -20.36 20.88 32.43
CA THR A 618 -21.71 21.43 32.30
C THR A 618 -21.97 22.56 33.31
N GLU A 619 -21.32 22.50 34.47
CA GLU A 619 -21.58 23.36 35.64
C GLU A 619 -20.29 23.87 36.28
N ASN A 620 -20.38 24.96 37.05
CA ASN A 620 -19.29 25.51 37.83
C ASN A 620 -19.06 24.69 39.12
N THR A 621 -18.42 23.52 38.99
CA THR A 621 -18.25 22.57 40.10
C THR A 621 -16.93 21.80 40.04
N THR A 622 -16.63 21.05 41.10
CA THR A 622 -15.55 20.05 41.09
C THR A 622 -16.07 18.78 40.44
N TYR A 623 -15.42 18.32 39.38
CA TYR A 623 -15.68 17.01 38.81
C TYR A 623 -14.71 15.97 39.38
N PHE A 624 -15.24 14.79 39.66
CA PHE A 624 -14.52 13.60 40.10
C PHE A 624 -14.49 12.58 38.97
N PHE A 625 -13.27 12.24 38.56
CA PHE A 625 -12.96 11.26 37.55
C PHE A 625 -12.46 10.02 38.26
N THR A 626 -12.97 8.87 37.85
CA THR A 626 -12.50 7.56 38.32
C THR A 626 -12.25 6.68 37.11
N LEU A 627 -11.06 6.11 37.03
CA LEU A 627 -10.74 5.02 36.12
C LEU A 627 -10.29 3.79 36.92
N GLN A 628 -10.82 2.62 36.56
CA GLN A 628 -10.43 1.32 37.09
C GLN A 628 -9.83 0.52 35.94
N SER A 629 -8.57 0.08 36.06
CA SER A 629 -7.94 -0.82 35.08
C SER A 629 -8.47 -2.24 35.22
N PRO A 630 -8.24 -3.12 34.22
CA PRO A 630 -8.39 -4.56 34.37
C PRO A 630 -7.52 -5.13 35.48
N SER A 631 -7.84 -6.37 35.89
CA SER A 631 -7.01 -7.14 36.82
C SER A 631 -5.63 -7.43 36.23
N ASP A 632 -4.58 -7.48 37.05
CA ASP A 632 -3.18 -7.75 36.65
C ASP A 632 -2.52 -6.84 35.56
N ARG A 633 -3.21 -5.81 35.04
CA ARG A 633 -2.69 -4.97 33.93
C ARG A 633 -2.12 -3.63 34.36
N ARG A 634 -1.20 -3.09 33.56
CA ARG A 634 -0.57 -1.78 33.76
C ARG A 634 -1.01 -0.78 32.70
N TYR A 635 -1.82 0.19 33.11
CA TYR A 635 -2.42 1.20 32.24
C TYR A 635 -1.90 2.58 32.63
N LYS A 636 -1.94 3.53 31.69
CA LYS A 636 -1.57 4.92 31.88
C LYS A 636 -2.78 5.80 31.60
N VAL A 637 -3.02 6.79 32.45
CA VAL A 637 -4.06 7.80 32.27
C VAL A 637 -3.44 9.18 32.30
N GLU A 638 -3.75 9.97 31.27
CA GLU A 638 -3.22 11.32 31.08
C GLU A 638 -4.37 12.28 30.84
N VAL A 639 -4.41 13.37 31.60
CA VAL A 639 -5.37 14.46 31.38
C VAL A 639 -4.63 15.60 30.71
N PHE A 640 -5.17 16.12 29.61
CA PHE A 640 -4.61 17.24 28.87
C PHE A 640 -5.54 18.46 28.96
N ASN A 641 -4.93 19.64 28.99
CA ASN A 641 -5.64 20.90 28.87
C ASN A 641 -6.07 21.16 27.39
N SER A 642 -6.73 22.28 27.16
CA SER A 642 -7.18 22.73 25.82
C SER A 642 -6.04 22.96 24.80
N SER A 643 -4.78 22.95 25.23
CA SER A 643 -3.58 23.09 24.38
C SER A 643 -2.80 21.77 24.24
N MET A 644 -3.45 20.64 24.53
CA MET A 644 -2.86 19.29 24.49
C MET A 644 -1.60 19.11 25.35
N GLN A 645 -1.44 19.92 26.41
CA GLN A 645 -0.37 19.75 27.39
C GLN A 645 -0.87 18.91 28.58
N PRO A 646 -0.13 17.87 29.01
CA PRO A 646 -0.55 17.00 30.10
C PRO A 646 -0.53 17.76 31.44
N SER A 647 -1.68 17.82 32.10
CA SER A 647 -1.88 18.44 33.43
C SER A 647 -1.89 17.42 34.56
N VAL A 648 -2.25 16.16 34.28
CA VAL A 648 -2.21 15.03 35.21
C VAL A 648 -1.69 13.80 34.48
N VAL A 649 -0.77 13.06 35.09
CA VAL A 649 -0.32 11.74 34.63
C VAL A 649 -0.42 10.76 35.78
N LYS A 650 -1.06 9.61 35.55
CA LYS A 650 -1.19 8.51 36.51
C LYS A 650 -0.87 7.18 35.84
N LYS A 651 -0.25 6.28 36.60
CA LYS A 651 -0.06 4.87 36.23
C LYS A 651 -0.95 4.03 37.11
N LEU A 652 -1.68 3.12 36.50
CA LEU A 652 -2.54 2.12 37.13
C LEU A 652 -1.85 0.77 37.03
N VAL A 653 -2.01 -0.06 38.05
CA VAL A 653 -1.42 -1.38 38.13
C VAL A 653 -2.40 -2.26 38.89
N ASP A 654 -2.79 -3.38 38.29
CA ASP A 654 -3.47 -4.49 38.98
C ASP A 654 -4.82 -4.09 39.60
N GLY A 655 -5.84 -3.95 38.75
CA GLY A 655 -7.24 -3.68 39.15
C GLY A 655 -7.52 -2.39 39.92
N ARG A 656 -6.51 -1.58 40.24
CA ARG A 656 -6.62 -0.45 41.16
C ARG A 656 -7.29 0.77 40.55
N ASP A 657 -8.25 1.32 41.27
CA ASP A 657 -8.87 2.60 40.94
C ASP A 657 -7.87 3.75 41.02
N VAL A 658 -7.90 4.65 40.03
CA VAL A 658 -7.34 6.00 40.13
C VAL A 658 -8.46 7.01 40.20
N HIS A 659 -8.39 7.86 41.22
CA HIS A 659 -9.26 9.02 41.39
C HIS A 659 -8.46 10.30 41.12
N PHE A 660 -9.05 11.23 40.39
CA PHE A 660 -8.60 12.63 40.34
C PHE A 660 -9.80 13.58 40.29
N SER A 661 -9.58 14.82 40.67
CA SER A 661 -10.64 15.83 40.73
C SER A 661 -10.12 17.23 40.47
N GLY A 662 -10.92 18.04 39.80
CA GLY A 662 -10.62 19.45 39.54
C GLY A 662 -11.88 20.28 39.50
N TYR A 663 -11.80 21.52 40.01
CA TYR A 663 -12.82 22.53 39.77
C TYR A 663 -12.75 22.96 38.31
N MET A 664 -13.89 22.94 37.61
CA MET A 664 -13.99 23.32 36.21
C MET A 664 -15.15 24.32 36.03
N PRO A 665 -14.91 25.47 35.38
CA PRO A 665 -16.00 26.33 34.93
C PRO A 665 -16.87 25.65 33.88
N SER A 666 -18.17 25.94 33.87
CA SER A 666 -19.09 25.53 32.80
C SER A 666 -18.57 25.96 31.42
N GLY A 667 -18.64 25.05 30.45
CA GLY A 667 -18.10 25.22 29.10
C GLY A 667 -16.60 24.97 28.93
N SER A 668 -15.83 24.82 30.02
CA SER A 668 -14.43 24.39 29.93
C SER A 668 -14.33 22.89 29.63
N PHE A 669 -13.26 22.45 28.95
CA PHE A 669 -13.07 21.05 28.59
C PHE A 669 -11.64 20.56 28.84
N VAL A 670 -11.50 19.24 28.97
CA VAL A 670 -10.23 18.52 29.03
C VAL A 670 -10.28 17.29 28.12
N TYR A 671 -9.12 16.85 27.66
CA TYR A 671 -8.96 15.53 27.05
C TYR A 671 -8.42 14.54 28.09
N ILE A 672 -8.83 13.29 28.00
CA ILE A 672 -8.31 12.19 28.82
C ILE A 672 -7.84 11.11 27.85
N ARG A 673 -6.57 10.71 27.93
CA ARG A 673 -6.06 9.52 27.24
C ARG A 673 -5.96 8.36 28.21
N VAL A 674 -6.42 7.20 27.79
CA VAL A 674 -6.09 5.90 28.38
C VAL A 674 -5.14 5.17 27.42
N SER A 675 -4.15 4.44 27.93
CA SER A 675 -3.29 3.55 27.13
C SER A 675 -2.70 2.44 27.99
N SER A 676 -2.16 1.39 27.38
CA SER A 676 -1.33 0.42 28.10
C SER A 676 0.03 1.03 28.52
N GLU A 677 0.73 0.37 29.45
CA GLU A 677 2.13 0.62 29.76
C GLU A 677 3.02 -0.51 29.21
N GLY A 678 3.50 -0.34 27.97
CA GLY A 678 4.28 -1.36 27.27
C GLY A 678 3.36 -2.36 26.57
N GLU A 679 3.61 -3.66 26.75
CA GLU A 679 2.81 -4.73 26.14
C GLU A 679 1.59 -5.15 27.01
N ASP A 680 1.29 -4.45 28.11
CA ASP A 680 0.26 -4.83 29.10
C ASP A 680 -1.18 -4.40 28.72
N TYR A 681 -1.60 -4.69 27.49
CA TYR A 681 -2.98 -4.48 27.00
C TYR A 681 -3.92 -5.64 27.42
N SER A 682 -5.25 -5.50 27.26
CA SER A 682 -6.21 -6.46 27.83
C SER A 682 -7.50 -6.66 27.05
N PHE A 683 -8.03 -7.88 27.14
CA PHE A 683 -9.36 -8.26 26.65
C PHE A 683 -10.47 -8.10 27.72
N GLU A 684 -10.11 -7.73 28.95
CA GLU A 684 -11.02 -7.23 29.97
C GLU A 684 -11.18 -5.70 29.82
N PRO A 685 -12.38 -5.13 30.02
CA PRO A 685 -12.58 -3.69 29.93
C PRO A 685 -11.98 -2.96 31.14
N TYR A 686 -11.38 -1.80 30.90
CA TYR A 686 -11.27 -0.79 31.95
C TYR A 686 -12.60 -0.06 32.08
N ARG A 687 -12.81 0.59 33.24
CA ARG A 687 -14.02 1.37 33.50
C ARG A 687 -13.69 2.83 33.75
N LEU A 688 -14.30 3.74 33.00
CA LEU A 688 -14.19 5.18 33.18
C LEU A 688 -15.55 5.79 33.57
N ARG A 689 -15.56 6.68 34.57
CA ARG A 689 -16.73 7.49 34.92
C ARG A 689 -16.34 8.87 35.45
N VAL A 690 -17.09 9.88 35.01
CA VAL A 690 -16.98 11.26 35.49
C VAL A 690 -18.28 11.65 36.17
N SER A 691 -18.18 12.32 37.32
CA SER A 691 -19.33 12.75 38.12
C SER A 691 -19.07 14.14 38.70
N PRO A 692 -20.09 15.00 38.88
CA PRO A 692 -19.92 16.25 39.62
C PRO A 692 -19.76 15.96 41.11
N ALA A 693 -19.30 16.95 41.88
CA ALA A 693 -19.34 16.91 43.33
C ALA A 693 -20.78 16.72 43.80
N SER A 694 -21.09 15.56 44.37
CA SER A 694 -22.45 15.24 44.77
C SER A 694 -22.85 15.95 46.07
N THR A 695 -24.10 16.38 46.13
CA THR A 695 -24.74 16.81 47.37
C THR A 695 -24.83 15.62 48.32
N LYS A 696 -24.15 15.71 49.47
CA LYS A 696 -24.22 14.69 50.51
C LYS A 696 -25.62 14.66 51.14
N GLN A 697 -26.24 13.48 51.16
CA GLN A 697 -27.47 13.25 51.89
C GLN A 697 -27.14 12.87 53.33
N TYR A 698 -27.72 13.60 54.28
CA TYR A 698 -27.50 13.40 55.72
C TYR A 698 -28.78 12.88 56.36
N PHE A 699 -28.68 11.80 57.13
CA PHE A 699 -29.80 11.15 57.81
C PHE A 699 -29.55 11.23 59.31
N TYR A 700 -30.58 11.68 60.04
CA TYR A 700 -30.52 11.90 61.49
C TYR A 700 -31.51 10.97 62.21
N ASP A 701 -31.22 10.65 63.47
CA ASP A 701 -32.18 9.98 64.36
C ASP A 701 -33.14 10.96 65.05
N ASP A 702 -34.08 10.44 65.84
CA ASP A 702 -35.05 11.24 66.60
C ASP A 702 -34.41 12.19 67.64
N ALA A 703 -33.14 11.96 67.99
CA ALA A 703 -32.34 12.84 68.84
C ALA A 703 -31.53 13.88 68.03
N ASN A 704 -31.81 14.01 66.73
CA ASN A 704 -31.13 14.88 65.77
C ASN A 704 -29.61 14.62 65.65
N ARG A 705 -29.17 13.38 65.84
CA ARG A 705 -27.77 12.95 65.68
C ARG A 705 -27.57 12.35 64.29
N LEU A 706 -26.46 12.71 63.62
CA LEU A 706 -26.16 12.23 62.26
C LEU A 706 -25.84 10.73 62.28
N ILE A 707 -26.77 9.87 61.88
CA ILE A 707 -26.59 8.41 61.88
C ILE A 707 -26.03 7.87 60.56
N LYS A 708 -26.27 8.56 59.43
CA LYS A 708 -25.78 8.12 58.11
C LYS A 708 -25.50 9.31 57.18
N THR A 709 -24.46 9.20 56.35
CA THR A 709 -24.21 10.08 55.20
C THR A 709 -24.12 9.24 53.93
N GLU A 710 -24.86 9.61 52.88
CA GLU A 710 -24.77 8.98 51.55
C GLU A 710 -24.35 9.98 50.48
N TYR A 711 -23.46 9.57 49.58
CA TYR A 711 -23.04 10.38 48.43
C TYR A 711 -22.45 9.53 47.30
N PHE A 712 -22.31 10.13 46.12
CA PHE A 712 -21.81 9.47 44.91
C PHE A 712 -20.50 10.13 44.46
N GLN A 713 -19.48 9.36 44.08
CA GLN A 713 -18.21 9.89 43.61
C GLN A 713 -17.54 8.91 42.64
N GLY A 714 -17.49 9.29 41.37
CA GLY A 714 -16.98 8.48 40.27
C GLY A 714 -17.79 7.20 40.08
N LEU A 715 -17.11 6.05 40.08
CA LEU A 715 -17.73 4.71 39.98
C LEU A 715 -18.47 4.25 41.25
N TYR A 716 -18.50 5.03 42.35
CA TYR A 716 -18.92 4.50 43.65
C TYR A 716 -20.02 5.29 44.36
N LYS A 717 -20.91 4.54 45.02
CA LYS A 717 -21.72 5.02 46.14
C LYS A 717 -20.91 4.87 47.43
N TYR A 718 -20.91 5.90 48.26
CA TYR A 718 -20.36 5.88 49.60
C TYR A 718 -21.49 6.01 50.62
N GLN A 719 -21.53 5.10 51.59
CA GLN A 719 -22.45 5.15 52.73
C GLN A 719 -21.63 5.13 54.02
N ILE A 720 -21.61 6.24 54.75
CA ILE A 720 -20.91 6.35 56.04
C ILE A 720 -21.95 6.21 57.15
N GLN A 721 -21.80 5.19 58.00
CA GLN A 721 -22.67 4.93 59.15
C GLN A 721 -22.00 5.42 60.44
N TYR A 722 -22.80 5.94 61.36
CA TYR A 722 -22.36 6.50 62.64
C TYR A 722 -23.19 5.86 63.78
N ILE A 723 -22.52 5.23 64.73
CA ILE A 723 -23.15 4.53 65.86
C ILE A 723 -22.83 5.29 67.14
N TYR A 724 -23.85 5.58 67.96
CA TYR A 724 -23.72 6.34 69.20
C TYR A 724 -24.09 5.50 70.43
N ASP A 725 -23.54 5.83 71.59
CA ASP A 725 -24.00 5.30 72.87
C ASP A 725 -25.30 5.99 73.33
N ARG A 726 -25.84 5.50 74.46
CA ARG A 726 -27.05 6.07 75.11
C ARG A 726 -26.85 7.49 75.67
N ASN A 727 -25.61 7.96 75.80
CA ASN A 727 -25.27 9.29 76.29
C ASN A 727 -25.00 10.29 75.13
N GLY A 728 -24.96 9.83 73.87
CA GLY A 728 -24.66 10.64 72.70
C GLY A 728 -23.21 10.62 72.22
N ASN A 729 -22.33 9.80 72.80
CA ASN A 729 -20.94 9.66 72.37
C ASN A 729 -20.85 8.78 71.11
N LEU A 730 -20.05 9.17 70.12
CA LEU A 730 -19.80 8.35 68.92
C LEU A 730 -18.96 7.12 69.29
N LEU A 731 -19.52 5.93 69.10
CA LEU A 731 -18.87 4.64 69.34
C LEU A 731 -18.14 4.11 68.11
N ASN A 732 -18.73 4.25 66.92
CA ASN A 732 -18.17 3.72 65.69
C ASN A 732 -18.53 4.58 64.48
N LYS A 733 -17.65 4.59 63.48
CA LYS A 733 -17.86 5.18 62.16
C LYS A 733 -17.34 4.20 61.11
N SER A 734 -18.22 3.61 60.31
CA SER A 734 -17.86 2.73 59.19
C SER A 734 -18.20 3.38 57.85
N THR A 735 -17.48 2.99 56.80
CA THR A 735 -17.74 3.43 55.43
C THR A 735 -17.91 2.20 54.55
N GLU A 736 -19.05 2.11 53.88
CA GLU A 736 -19.34 1.15 52.83
C GLU A 736 -19.15 1.82 51.47
N LYS A 737 -18.49 1.12 50.54
CA LYS A 737 -18.19 1.57 49.17
C LYS A 737 -18.76 0.53 48.20
N THR A 738 -19.78 0.92 47.44
CA THR A 738 -20.46 0.04 46.47
C THR A 738 -20.17 0.52 45.06
N VAL A 739 -19.83 -0.40 44.14
CA VAL A 739 -19.74 -0.07 42.71
C VAL A 739 -21.13 0.33 42.21
N LEU A 740 -21.22 1.39 41.45
CA LEU A 740 -22.44 1.78 40.74
C LEU A 740 -22.52 1.00 39.43
N GLU A 741 -23.67 0.36 39.20
CA GLU A 741 -24.00 -0.26 37.91
C GLU A 741 -23.98 0.76 36.76
#